data_AF-A0A958JRA0-F1
#
_entry.id   AF-A0A958JRA0-F1
#
_cell.length_a   1.000
_cell.length_b   1.000
_cell.length_c   1.000
_cell.angle_alpha   90.00
_cell.angle_beta   90.00
_cell.angle_gamma   90.00
#
_symmetry.space_group_name_H-M   'P 1'
#
loop_
_entity.id
_entity.type
_entity.pdbx_description
1 polymer ?
#
loop_
_entity_poly.entity_id
_entity_poly.type
_entity_poly.pdbx_seq_one_letter_code
_entity_poly.pdbx_strand_id
1 'polypeptide(L)'
;MDKKMIRLHRTQFHNFTCATARWFGLESRVTLNNKTGETCQVGVEIFDSSGNLLGSSDKLATMPDQSMTFIDLENLEKDLRIRKSTGESLHVFSLTPERFLEGPEYIEVEPGEVFKKMGIQDHYIEHYDTATGFSSGVLYQSVPMNSSNFSSTYSFLLQAPKIFLSDERNTAFLLLFPSPDDKPPVPEEALVQVKLKSESGEDLVYWEERIPRGGLKYIDIKRSLARLGVNPLSVVNEHGFVHCEAFCDHASFVELTMNFNERLRTFDLEHSLPPIYYNLGVQGEKRHAVVEFYRSNFRPHGSKNINGNPNVNGDNAMTSTKPSLGAILQECKAHPRLERTSEVHYLLSLLIRADDSYVEQFDYSYLEVLPQMLREMHGFQESGEGAGAYETLLLNQLKAVLGLERNAPLRALASALRDAGIRDTEFRGRRASVSTKKEQKYDQVEIWAKAEGVVAAESVENVNQLQVEYSLQSGGAAPREFTDLARPETGDPWSSRMQQWAKQGLISQDEPVLTIGPRWGGEIVYFRNGIGLRGTIGLDLFSNEPDLVKVGDMHDMPFEDNHFGLIYQRNTFNKSYDIRKALDECVRVLRPGGILVSDDCLAYTDGVSEIARTNVTRLKWFVTYLQDYVDEVLYFHEDIPNSDWFNVIGQVAIKIRK
;
A
#
# COMPACT_ATOMS: atom_id res chain seq x y z
N MET A 1 10.02 -2.14 34.80
CA MET A 1 10.93 -2.29 33.66
C MET A 1 11.90 -1.13 33.73
N ASP A 2 13.20 -1.39 33.84
CA ASP A 2 14.21 -0.33 33.85
C ASP A 2 14.18 0.41 32.51
N LYS A 3 14.19 1.73 32.56
CA LYS A 3 14.22 2.57 31.35
C LYS A 3 15.54 2.32 30.63
N LYS A 4 15.48 1.98 29.34
CA LYS A 4 16.68 1.81 28.51
C LYS A 4 17.35 3.17 28.31
N MET A 5 18.53 3.34 28.91
CA MET A 5 19.38 4.52 28.69
C MET A 5 20.20 4.34 27.41
N ILE A 6 20.41 5.42 26.67
CA ILE A 6 21.37 5.48 25.56
C ILE A 6 22.55 6.38 25.94
N ARG A 7 23.72 6.05 25.41
CA ARG A 7 24.94 6.84 25.60
C ARG A 7 25.19 7.68 24.35
N LEU A 8 25.06 8.99 24.48
CA LEU A 8 25.11 9.94 23.37
C LEU A 8 26.23 10.96 23.58
N HIS A 9 26.94 11.36 22.53
CA HIS A 9 27.84 12.52 22.66
C HIS A 9 26.99 13.76 22.91
N ARG A 10 27.35 14.61 23.86
CA ARG A 10 26.49 15.73 24.30
C ARG A 10 26.08 16.68 23.17
N THR A 11 26.93 16.87 22.16
CA THR A 11 26.61 17.71 21.00
C THR A 11 25.60 17.05 20.06
N GLN A 12 25.44 15.73 20.10
CA GLN A 12 24.46 15.00 19.27
C GLN A 12 23.04 15.03 19.86
N PHE A 13 22.82 15.72 20.99
CA PHE A 13 21.51 15.78 21.65
C PHE A 13 20.42 16.30 20.72
N HIS A 14 20.77 17.32 19.93
CA HIS A 14 19.91 17.87 18.91
C HIS A 14 20.78 18.47 17.81
N ASN A 15 20.72 17.85 16.62
CA ASN A 15 21.46 18.29 15.45
C ASN A 15 20.56 18.90 14.38
N PHE A 16 20.98 20.01 13.80
CA PHE A 16 20.44 20.56 12.56
C PHE A 16 21.56 20.59 11.52
N THR A 17 21.38 19.87 10.42
CA THR A 17 22.38 19.78 9.35
C THR A 17 21.90 20.58 8.16
N CYS A 18 22.73 21.43 7.58
CA CYS A 18 22.43 22.13 6.34
C CYS A 18 23.68 22.30 5.48
N ALA A 19 23.54 22.83 4.28
CA ALA A 19 24.67 23.05 3.39
C ALA A 19 24.54 24.39 2.67
N THR A 20 25.64 24.87 2.10
CA THR A 20 25.59 26.02 1.19
C THR A 20 25.05 25.62 -0.18
N ALA A 21 24.57 26.61 -0.94
CA ALA A 21 24.10 26.46 -2.32
C ALA A 21 24.94 27.26 -3.33
N ARG A 22 26.26 27.32 -3.12
CA ARG A 22 27.20 28.10 -3.93
C ARG A 22 27.28 27.63 -5.36
N TRP A 23 26.96 26.36 -5.63
CA TRP A 23 26.91 25.82 -6.97
C TRP A 23 25.91 26.58 -7.86
N PHE A 24 24.86 27.11 -7.26
CA PHE A 24 23.87 27.95 -7.93
C PHE A 24 24.18 29.45 -7.88
N GLY A 25 25.33 29.81 -7.29
CA GLY A 25 25.72 31.19 -7.04
C GLY A 25 24.89 31.85 -5.93
N LEU A 26 24.31 31.06 -5.02
CA LEU A 26 23.52 31.55 -3.90
C LEU A 26 24.35 31.60 -2.61
N GLU A 27 24.03 32.57 -1.77
CA GLU A 27 24.46 32.67 -0.38
C GLU A 27 23.48 31.91 0.52
N SER A 28 23.87 31.57 1.75
CA SER A 28 23.05 30.70 2.61
C SER A 28 23.03 31.20 4.05
N ARG A 29 21.87 31.15 4.68
CA ARG A 29 21.70 31.54 6.09
C ARG A 29 20.68 30.65 6.78
N VAL A 30 20.83 30.51 8.08
CA VAL A 30 19.97 29.65 8.89
C VAL A 30 19.34 30.43 10.04
N THR A 31 18.09 30.09 10.34
CA THR A 31 17.43 30.45 11.58
C THR A 31 17.31 29.20 12.43
N LEU A 32 18.03 29.20 13.56
CA LEU A 32 17.91 28.14 14.54
C LEU A 32 16.87 28.54 15.58
N ASN A 33 15.99 27.62 15.92
CA ASN A 33 14.99 27.77 16.98
C ASN A 33 15.39 26.89 18.17
N ASN A 34 15.19 27.39 19.39
CA ASN A 34 15.30 26.60 20.59
C ASN A 34 13.94 26.48 21.25
N LYS A 35 13.27 25.34 21.04
CA LYS A 35 12.02 24.95 21.71
C LYS A 35 12.25 23.73 22.60
N THR A 36 13.47 23.55 23.10
CA THR A 36 13.82 22.39 23.93
C THR A 36 13.25 22.50 25.35
N GLY A 37 12.72 23.64 25.80
CA GLY A 37 12.26 23.81 27.17
C GLY A 37 13.36 24.19 28.16
N GLU A 38 14.57 24.50 27.68
CA GLU A 38 15.70 24.98 28.47
C GLU A 38 16.69 25.78 27.62
N THR A 39 17.63 26.48 28.27
CA THR A 39 18.70 27.20 27.56
C THR A 39 19.67 26.20 26.92
N CYS A 40 19.98 26.43 25.65
CA CYS A 40 20.95 25.63 24.90
C CYS A 40 22.15 26.46 24.46
N GLN A 41 23.31 25.81 24.42
CA GLN A 41 24.48 26.29 23.72
C GLN A 41 24.48 25.74 22.29
N VAL A 42 24.64 26.65 21.33
CA VAL A 42 24.80 26.33 19.92
C VAL A 42 26.27 26.06 19.64
N GLY A 43 26.56 24.89 19.09
CA GLY A 43 27.83 24.55 18.45
C GLY A 43 27.66 24.33 16.94
N VAL A 44 28.77 24.30 16.21
CA VAL A 44 28.79 24.01 14.78
C VAL A 44 30.06 23.26 14.38
N GLU A 45 29.92 22.28 13.51
CA GLU A 45 31.01 21.65 12.77
C GLU A 45 30.80 21.88 11.26
N ILE A 46 31.87 22.23 10.55
CA ILE A 46 31.82 22.61 9.14
C ILE A 46 32.68 21.64 8.35
N PHE A 47 32.10 20.97 7.36
CA PHE A 47 32.78 20.00 6.51
C PHE A 47 32.77 20.46 5.05
N ASP A 48 33.74 20.01 4.25
CA ASP A 48 33.69 20.14 2.80
C ASP A 48 32.82 19.04 2.15
N SER A 49 32.61 19.12 0.84
CA SER A 49 31.85 18.10 0.10
C SER A 49 32.44 16.69 0.18
N SER A 50 33.71 16.56 0.55
CA SER A 50 34.41 15.28 0.69
C SER A 50 34.38 14.73 2.12
N GLY A 51 33.72 15.43 3.06
CA GLY A 51 33.64 15.05 4.46
C GLY A 51 34.81 15.49 5.33
N ASN A 52 35.72 16.33 4.82
CA ASN A 52 36.83 16.83 5.63
C ASN A 52 36.36 17.98 6.53
N LEU A 53 36.69 17.94 7.81
CA LEU A 53 36.42 19.04 8.74
C LEU A 53 37.24 20.28 8.35
N LEU A 54 36.55 21.37 8.06
CA LEU A 54 37.10 22.68 7.73
C LEU A 54 37.27 23.57 8.97
N GLY A 55 36.35 23.45 9.94
CA GLY A 55 36.40 24.20 11.20
C GLY A 55 35.22 23.86 12.10
N SER A 56 35.33 24.26 13.37
CA SER A 56 34.27 24.02 14.36
C SER A 56 34.26 25.10 15.45
N SER A 57 33.14 25.20 16.16
CA SER A 57 32.99 25.98 17.39
C SER A 57 31.97 25.34 18.30
N ASP A 58 32.36 25.02 19.53
CA ASP A 58 31.44 24.49 20.54
C ASP A 58 30.57 25.59 21.18
N LYS A 59 30.90 26.86 20.92
CA LYS A 59 30.29 28.01 21.59
C LYS A 59 29.95 29.14 20.62
N LEU A 60 29.11 28.86 19.64
CA LEU A 60 28.69 29.84 18.65
C LEU A 60 27.70 30.87 19.23
N ALA A 61 26.66 30.41 19.93
CA ALA A 61 25.64 31.28 20.52
C ALA A 61 24.96 30.62 21.72
N THR A 62 24.48 31.38 22.70
CA THR A 62 23.64 30.87 23.79
C THR A 62 22.19 31.25 23.49
N MET A 63 21.30 30.27 23.47
CA MET A 63 19.89 30.43 23.11
C MET A 63 19.00 30.08 24.30
N PRO A 64 18.30 31.05 24.92
CA PRO A 64 17.22 30.76 25.87
C PRO A 64 16.14 29.85 25.26
N ASP A 65 15.33 29.21 26.10
CA ASP A 65 14.12 28.52 25.62
C ASP A 65 13.16 29.50 24.93
N GLN A 66 12.43 29.01 23.92
CA GLN A 66 11.53 29.78 23.05
C GLN A 66 12.21 30.97 22.35
N SER A 67 13.51 30.86 22.07
CA SER A 67 14.26 31.87 21.32
C SER A 67 14.70 31.36 19.95
N MET A 68 15.11 32.30 19.10
CA MET A 68 15.69 32.01 17.80
C MET A 68 16.98 32.82 17.60
N THR A 69 17.90 32.27 16.82
CA THR A 69 19.12 32.96 16.39
C THR A 69 19.29 32.82 14.88
N PHE A 70 19.86 33.85 14.28
CA PHE A 70 20.10 33.94 12.85
C PHE A 70 21.60 33.88 12.58
N ILE A 71 22.00 33.04 11.65
CA ILE A 71 23.41 32.79 11.33
C ILE A 71 23.57 32.84 9.81
N ASP A 72 24.35 33.80 9.33
CA ASP A 72 24.80 33.87 7.95
C ASP A 72 26.03 32.96 7.76
N LEU A 73 25.93 32.00 6.84
CA LEU A 73 26.91 30.91 6.77
C LEU A 73 28.25 31.38 6.20
N GLU A 74 28.23 32.34 5.26
CA GLU A 74 29.43 32.95 4.71
C GLU A 74 30.21 33.76 5.75
N ASN A 75 29.51 34.55 6.58
CA ASN A 75 30.13 35.27 7.68
C ASN A 75 30.67 34.31 8.76
N LEU A 76 29.91 33.26 9.09
CA LEU A 76 30.36 32.24 10.03
C LEU A 76 31.68 31.60 9.60
N GLU A 77 31.79 31.17 8.33
CA GLU A 77 33.03 30.57 7.82
C GLU A 77 34.22 31.53 7.89
N LYS A 78 33.98 32.81 7.58
CA LYS A 78 34.99 33.87 7.68
C LYS A 78 35.45 34.08 9.13
N ASP A 79 34.52 34.09 10.09
CA ASP A 79 34.82 34.27 11.51
C ASP A 79 35.63 33.10 12.06
N LEU A 80 35.34 31.88 11.58
CA LEU A 80 36.12 30.67 11.88
C LEU A 80 37.43 30.58 11.08
N ARG A 81 37.76 31.59 10.26
CA ARG A 81 38.96 31.66 9.41
C ARG A 81 39.10 30.49 8.46
N ILE A 82 37.96 29.90 8.06
CA ILE A 82 37.93 28.87 7.03
C ILE A 82 38.32 29.56 5.72
N ARG A 83 39.33 29.02 5.04
CA ARG A 83 39.71 29.53 3.72
C ARG A 83 38.50 29.38 2.82
N LYS A 84 38.07 30.48 2.20
CA LYS A 84 36.94 30.51 1.26
C LYS A 84 37.07 29.34 0.29
N SER A 85 36.28 28.29 0.52
CA SER A 85 36.26 27.15 -0.37
C SER A 85 35.52 27.59 -1.62
N THR A 86 36.01 27.18 -2.79
CA THR A 86 35.25 27.37 -4.03
C THR A 86 34.14 26.34 -4.17
N GLY A 87 34.06 25.40 -3.24
CA GLY A 87 33.08 24.33 -3.20
C GLY A 87 32.01 24.58 -2.14
N GLU A 88 31.23 23.53 -1.94
CA GLU A 88 30.10 23.52 -1.02
C GLU A 88 30.57 23.05 0.35
N SER A 89 29.91 23.55 1.39
CA SER A 89 30.18 23.18 2.76
C SER A 89 28.93 22.66 3.44
N LEU A 90 29.11 21.64 4.28
CA LEU A 90 28.11 21.07 5.17
C LEU A 90 28.29 21.69 6.55
N HIS A 91 27.22 22.21 7.14
CA HIS A 91 27.19 22.72 8.51
C HIS A 91 26.33 21.82 9.38
N VAL A 92 26.92 21.29 10.44
CA VAL A 92 26.23 20.48 11.44
C VAL A 92 26.14 21.30 12.73
N PHE A 93 24.98 21.92 12.95
CA PHE A 93 24.70 22.67 14.17
C PHE A 93 24.25 21.72 15.28
N SER A 94 24.73 21.95 16.50
CA SER A 94 24.29 21.25 17.70
C SER A 94 23.62 22.22 18.67
N LEU A 95 22.49 21.83 19.25
CA LEU A 95 21.82 22.55 20.34
C LEU A 95 21.95 21.71 21.61
N THR A 96 22.95 22.04 22.44
CA THR A 96 23.27 21.30 23.66
C THR A 96 22.69 22.01 24.88
N PRO A 97 21.75 21.41 25.64
CA PRO A 97 21.27 21.97 26.89
C PRO A 97 22.41 22.32 27.87
N GLU A 98 22.33 23.47 28.52
CA GLU A 98 23.41 23.96 29.41
C GLU A 98 23.78 22.95 30.51
N ARG A 99 22.80 22.21 31.02
CA ARG A 99 23.03 21.16 32.04
C ARG A 99 23.98 20.05 31.59
N PHE A 100 24.18 19.86 30.29
CA PHE A 100 25.09 18.85 29.74
C PHE A 100 26.49 19.41 29.42
N LEU A 101 26.72 20.73 29.54
CA LEU A 101 28.00 21.35 29.19
C LEU A 101 29.08 21.16 30.25
N GLU A 102 28.73 21.18 31.53
CA GLU A 102 29.67 20.98 32.65
C GLU A 102 29.92 19.50 32.97
N GLY A 103 29.28 18.59 32.21
CA GLY A 103 29.33 17.15 32.41
C GLY A 103 30.34 16.41 31.53
N PRO A 104 30.31 15.07 31.58
CA PRO A 104 31.10 14.24 30.67
C PRO A 104 30.74 14.51 29.20
N GLU A 105 31.71 14.27 28.32
CA GLU A 105 31.55 14.37 26.86
C GLU A 105 30.38 13.49 26.34
N TYR A 106 30.18 12.34 26.97
CA TYR A 106 29.08 11.43 26.71
C TYR A 106 28.09 11.44 27.86
N ILE A 107 26.83 11.68 27.54
CA ILE A 107 25.72 11.69 28.49
C ILE A 107 24.92 10.40 28.37
N GLU A 108 24.38 9.93 29.50
CA GLU A 108 23.36 8.90 29.52
C GLU A 108 21.99 9.56 29.58
N VAL A 109 21.16 9.30 28.58
CA VAL A 109 19.85 9.93 28.42
C VAL A 109 18.81 8.91 28.00
N GLU A 110 17.56 9.11 28.41
CA GLU A 110 16.44 8.29 27.93
C GLU A 110 16.10 8.70 26.49
N PRO A 111 15.93 7.77 25.53
CA PRO A 111 15.57 8.12 24.14
C PRO A 111 14.33 9.01 24.05
N GLY A 112 13.32 8.78 24.90
CA GLY A 112 12.09 9.58 24.94
C GLY A 112 12.34 11.04 25.33
N GLU A 113 13.37 11.33 26.13
CA GLU A 113 13.77 12.70 26.45
C GLU A 113 14.35 13.38 25.21
N VAL A 114 15.24 12.70 24.48
CA VAL A 114 15.80 13.21 23.22
C VAL A 114 14.68 13.52 22.24
N PHE A 115 13.78 12.56 21.96
CA PHE A 115 12.67 12.79 21.03
C PHE A 115 11.72 13.91 21.45
N LYS A 116 11.45 14.06 22.75
CA LYS A 116 10.62 15.16 23.27
C LYS A 116 11.27 16.53 23.00
N LYS A 117 12.60 16.59 23.15
CA LYS A 117 13.39 17.82 23.02
C LYS A 117 13.72 18.14 21.56
N MET A 118 13.71 17.13 20.70
CA MET A 118 13.79 17.22 19.24
C MET A 118 12.43 17.37 18.54
N GLY A 119 11.33 17.51 19.31
CA GLY A 119 10.02 17.82 18.74
C GLY A 119 10.06 19.13 17.94
N ILE A 120 9.00 19.42 17.17
CA ILE A 120 8.89 20.50 16.16
C ILE A 120 9.64 21.79 16.53
N GLN A 121 10.90 21.92 16.08
CA GLN A 121 11.73 23.11 16.30
C GLN A 121 11.48 24.18 15.24
N ASP A 122 11.21 23.75 14.00
CA ASP A 122 11.06 24.59 12.81
C ASP A 122 12.34 25.34 12.44
N HIS A 123 13.51 24.68 12.43
CA HIS A 123 14.72 25.29 11.86
C HIS A 123 14.50 25.64 10.39
N TYR A 124 14.96 26.82 9.99
CA TYR A 124 14.80 27.33 8.63
C TYR A 124 16.16 27.54 7.98
N ILE A 125 16.37 26.99 6.79
CA ILE A 125 17.48 27.41 5.92
C ILE A 125 16.93 28.22 4.76
N GLU A 126 17.63 29.29 4.44
CA GLU A 126 17.35 30.18 3.33
C GLU A 126 18.57 30.28 2.42
N HIS A 127 18.36 30.10 1.13
CA HIS A 127 19.31 30.36 0.08
C HIS A 127 18.88 31.59 -0.70
N TYR A 128 19.79 32.53 -0.89
CA TYR A 128 19.45 33.85 -1.40
C TYR A 128 20.51 34.41 -2.35
N ASP A 129 20.10 35.35 -3.19
CA ASP A 129 21.00 36.10 -4.08
C ASP A 129 20.79 37.59 -3.84
N THR A 130 21.78 38.21 -3.18
CA THR A 130 21.77 39.64 -2.86
C THR A 130 21.65 40.53 -4.11
N ALA A 131 22.17 40.09 -5.26
CA ALA A 131 22.16 40.90 -6.48
C ALA A 131 20.78 40.95 -7.15
N THR A 132 20.02 39.85 -7.08
CA THR A 132 18.68 39.74 -7.70
C THR A 132 17.55 39.95 -6.70
N GLY A 133 17.84 39.90 -5.40
CA GLY A 133 16.84 39.91 -4.33
C GLY A 133 16.07 38.60 -4.21
N PHE A 134 16.50 37.55 -4.92
CA PHE A 134 15.90 36.22 -4.84
C PHE A 134 16.18 35.60 -3.47
N SER A 135 15.19 34.90 -2.93
CA SER A 135 15.31 34.10 -1.72
C SER A 135 14.32 32.94 -1.79
N SER A 136 14.78 31.76 -1.37
CA SER A 136 13.94 30.58 -1.15
C SER A 136 14.51 29.78 0.02
N GLY A 137 13.65 29.08 0.75
CA GLY A 137 14.08 28.35 1.91
C GLY A 137 13.08 27.29 2.34
N VAL A 138 13.52 26.44 3.25
CA VAL A 138 12.77 25.27 3.68
C VAL A 138 12.91 25.09 5.20
N LEU A 139 11.84 24.59 5.82
CA LEU A 139 11.80 24.26 7.24
C LEU A 139 12.03 22.77 7.42
N TYR A 140 13.12 22.33 8.03
CA TYR A 140 13.25 20.92 8.35
C TYR A 140 14.02 20.68 9.65
N GLN A 141 13.84 19.48 10.18
CA GLN A 141 14.52 19.01 11.37
C GLN A 141 14.99 17.58 11.13
N SER A 142 16.19 17.28 11.59
CA SER A 142 16.78 15.95 11.51
C SER A 142 16.97 15.38 12.91
N VAL A 143 16.49 14.16 13.16
CA VAL A 143 17.01 13.35 14.27
C VAL A 143 18.51 13.11 14.09
N PRO A 144 19.28 12.65 15.10
CA PRO A 144 20.67 12.27 14.93
C PRO A 144 20.73 11.06 14.01
N MET A 145 20.72 11.34 12.71
CA MET A 145 20.75 10.36 11.63
C MET A 145 22.04 9.58 11.73
N ASN A 146 21.99 8.33 11.31
CA ASN A 146 23.16 7.44 11.33
C ASN A 146 23.76 7.18 12.72
N SER A 147 23.03 7.46 13.80
CA SER A 147 23.45 7.01 15.13
C SER A 147 22.84 5.67 15.51
N SER A 148 23.71 4.76 15.96
CA SER A 148 23.36 3.42 16.43
C SER A 148 22.42 3.41 17.63
N ASN A 149 22.33 4.53 18.34
CA ASN A 149 21.45 4.70 19.49
C ASN A 149 19.97 4.86 19.10
N PHE A 150 19.68 5.35 17.89
CA PHE A 150 18.31 5.71 17.47
C PHE A 150 17.76 4.82 16.36
N SER A 151 18.60 4.26 15.49
CA SER A 151 18.14 3.36 14.43
C SER A 151 19.16 2.28 14.11
N SER A 152 18.68 1.04 13.94
CA SER A 152 19.49 -0.12 13.56
C SER A 152 19.52 -0.40 12.06
N THR A 153 18.67 0.27 11.27
CA THR A 153 18.38 -0.12 9.87
C THR A 153 18.90 0.88 8.84
N TYR A 154 19.79 1.82 9.25
CA TYR A 154 20.49 2.84 8.43
C TYR A 154 20.12 2.83 6.95
N SER A 155 18.95 3.33 6.62
CA SER A 155 18.42 3.24 5.25
C SER A 155 17.92 4.59 4.81
N PHE A 156 18.05 4.83 3.52
CA PHE A 156 17.56 5.98 2.82
C PHE A 156 16.70 5.51 1.66
N LEU A 157 15.56 6.17 1.53
CA LEU A 157 14.67 6.02 0.41
C LEU A 157 14.22 7.40 -0.03
N LEU A 158 14.55 7.78 -1.26
CA LEU A 158 14.00 8.93 -1.94
C LEU A 158 12.94 8.45 -2.93
N GLN A 159 11.78 9.09 -2.90
CA GLN A 159 10.77 8.99 -3.94
C GLN A 159 10.39 10.41 -4.33
N ALA A 160 10.95 10.89 -5.42
CA ALA A 160 10.73 12.23 -5.94
C ALA A 160 9.90 12.13 -7.24
N PRO A 161 8.56 12.18 -7.15
CA PRO A 161 7.72 11.99 -8.32
C PRO A 161 7.93 13.08 -9.37
N LYS A 162 8.36 14.29 -8.98
CA LYS A 162 8.42 15.44 -9.89
C LYS A 162 9.87 15.76 -10.34
N ILE A 163 10.33 15.14 -11.43
CA ILE A 163 11.55 15.58 -12.11
C ILE A 163 11.20 16.52 -13.26
N PHE A 164 11.75 17.73 -13.23
CA PHE A 164 11.52 18.75 -14.25
C PHE A 164 12.78 18.94 -15.10
N LEU A 165 12.80 18.35 -16.30
CA LEU A 165 13.86 18.59 -17.28
C LEU A 165 13.28 19.28 -18.52
N SER A 166 13.94 20.32 -18.96
CA SER A 166 13.76 20.94 -20.28
C SER A 166 15.07 21.58 -20.71
N ASP A 167 15.12 22.26 -21.86
CA ASP A 167 16.33 23.02 -22.25
C ASP A 167 16.76 23.98 -21.14
N GLU A 168 15.78 24.62 -20.49
CA GLU A 168 16.01 25.66 -19.49
C GLU A 168 15.83 25.18 -18.05
N ARG A 169 15.18 24.04 -17.80
CA ARG A 169 14.87 23.56 -16.45
C ARG A 169 15.61 22.30 -16.10
N ASN A 170 16.02 22.16 -14.84
CA ASN A 170 16.64 20.96 -14.31
C ASN A 170 16.21 20.72 -12.87
N THR A 171 16.25 19.46 -12.45
CA THR A 171 16.10 19.05 -11.06
C THR A 171 17.46 18.56 -10.55
N ALA A 172 17.84 19.00 -9.36
CA ALA A 172 18.98 18.48 -8.63
C ALA A 172 18.55 18.06 -7.23
N PHE A 173 19.16 16.98 -6.73
CA PHE A 173 19.03 16.57 -5.33
C PHE A 173 20.30 16.89 -4.58
N LEU A 174 20.19 17.57 -3.45
CA LEU A 174 21.30 17.75 -2.52
C LEU A 174 21.15 16.72 -1.39
N LEU A 175 22.06 15.76 -1.36
CA LEU A 175 22.11 14.71 -0.35
C LEU A 175 23.22 15.03 0.65
N LEU A 176 22.83 15.22 1.90
CA LEU A 176 23.72 15.48 3.03
C LEU A 176 23.89 14.19 3.81
N PHE A 177 25.13 13.77 4.09
CA PHE A 177 25.41 12.55 4.86
C PHE A 177 25.93 12.89 6.25
N PRO A 178 25.10 13.45 7.16
CA PRO A 178 25.53 13.72 8.52
C PRO A 178 25.75 12.38 9.22
N SER A 179 26.98 12.12 9.65
CA SER A 179 27.28 10.97 10.49
C SER A 179 28.19 11.40 11.63
N PRO A 180 27.59 11.77 12.77
CA PRO A 180 28.34 12.25 13.91
C PRO A 180 28.96 11.10 14.73
N ASP A 181 28.68 9.83 14.39
CA ASP A 181 29.15 8.65 15.14
C ASP A 181 30.38 8.01 14.47
N ASP A 182 31.53 8.01 15.15
CA ASP A 182 32.75 7.29 14.73
C ASP A 182 32.67 5.77 14.88
N LYS A 183 31.52 5.27 15.34
CA LYS A 183 31.34 3.86 15.65
C LYS A 183 30.75 3.13 14.44
N PRO A 184 31.30 1.96 14.06
CA PRO A 184 30.67 1.07 13.10
C PRO A 184 29.19 0.83 13.47
N PRO A 185 28.29 0.66 12.48
CA PRO A 185 28.57 0.19 11.12
C PRO A 185 28.51 1.27 10.02
N VAL A 186 28.55 2.57 10.33
CA VAL A 186 28.44 3.61 9.29
C VAL A 186 29.68 3.59 8.37
N PRO A 187 29.52 3.46 7.04
CA PRO A 187 30.66 3.39 6.14
C PRO A 187 31.27 4.78 5.89
N GLU A 188 32.54 4.78 5.49
CA GLU A 188 33.27 5.99 5.06
C GLU A 188 32.68 6.62 3.79
N GLU A 189 32.07 5.79 2.93
CA GLU A 189 31.27 6.24 1.79
C GLU A 189 29.97 5.46 1.77
N ALA A 190 28.87 6.16 1.55
CA ALA A 190 27.59 5.54 1.25
C ALA A 190 27.39 5.44 -0.26
N LEU A 191 26.91 4.27 -0.70
CA LEU A 191 26.55 4.02 -2.08
C LEU A 191 25.04 4.24 -2.24
N VAL A 192 24.68 5.33 -2.91
CA VAL A 192 23.29 5.66 -3.24
C VAL A 192 23.00 5.15 -4.63
N GLN A 193 22.07 4.22 -4.74
CA GLN A 193 21.60 3.70 -6.01
C GLN A 193 20.44 4.56 -6.48
N VAL A 194 20.47 5.03 -7.72
CA VAL A 194 19.51 6.00 -8.26
C VAL A 194 18.86 5.43 -9.51
N LYS A 195 17.55 5.60 -9.61
CA LYS A 195 16.73 5.22 -10.76
C LYS A 195 15.89 6.40 -11.20
N LEU A 196 15.88 6.68 -12.50
CA LEU A 196 14.79 7.44 -13.11
C LEU A 196 13.73 6.46 -13.61
N LYS A 197 12.48 6.79 -13.35
CA LYS A 197 11.32 6.03 -13.75
C LYS A 197 10.36 6.83 -14.60
N SER A 198 9.68 6.17 -15.51
CA SER A 198 8.55 6.76 -16.25
C SER A 198 7.33 6.93 -15.34
N GLU A 199 6.31 7.59 -15.87
CA GLU A 199 4.97 7.69 -15.29
C GLU A 199 4.28 6.32 -15.09
N SER A 200 4.68 5.29 -15.84
CA SER A 200 4.20 3.91 -15.68
C SER A 200 5.00 3.10 -14.67
N GLY A 201 6.08 3.67 -14.10
CA GLY A 201 6.98 3.01 -13.16
C GLY A 201 8.11 2.22 -13.82
N GLU A 202 8.33 2.37 -15.13
CA GLU A 202 9.45 1.76 -15.85
C GLU A 202 10.78 2.28 -15.35
N ASP A 203 11.79 1.44 -15.13
CA ASP A 203 13.17 1.92 -14.96
C ASP A 203 13.73 2.43 -16.30
N LEU A 204 13.92 3.75 -16.41
CA LEU A 204 14.47 4.39 -17.60
C LEU A 204 16.00 4.40 -17.57
N VAL A 205 16.57 4.77 -16.42
CA VAL A 205 18.02 4.92 -16.23
C VAL A 205 18.38 4.53 -14.81
N TYR A 206 19.51 3.84 -14.65
CA TYR A 206 20.06 3.46 -13.36
C TYR A 206 21.53 3.91 -13.25
N TRP A 207 21.92 4.43 -12.10
CA TRP A 207 23.33 4.68 -11.77
C TRP A 207 23.54 4.68 -10.25
N GLU A 208 24.80 4.80 -9.86
CA GLU A 208 25.19 4.88 -8.46
C GLU A 208 25.95 6.19 -8.19
N GLU A 209 25.71 6.76 -7.02
CA GLU A 209 26.43 7.92 -6.49
C GLU A 209 27.12 7.53 -5.18
N ARG A 210 28.37 7.99 -5.04
CA ARG A 210 29.15 7.81 -3.81
C ARG A 210 29.15 9.12 -3.03
N ILE A 211 28.78 9.02 -1.77
CA ILE A 211 28.69 10.17 -0.87
C ILE A 211 29.58 9.88 0.34
N PRO A 212 30.64 10.68 0.55
CA PRO A 212 31.52 10.47 1.69
C PRO A 212 30.82 10.83 2.99
N ARG A 213 31.19 10.11 4.06
CA ARG A 213 30.71 10.33 5.41
C ARG A 213 31.05 11.75 5.87
N GLY A 214 30.06 12.46 6.42
CA GLY A 214 30.22 13.87 6.79
C GLY A 214 30.30 14.82 5.59
N GLY A 215 30.14 14.31 4.37
CA GLY A 215 30.14 15.11 3.14
C GLY A 215 28.75 15.37 2.60
N LEU A 216 28.72 15.89 1.38
CA LEU A 216 27.50 16.14 0.63
C LEU A 216 27.71 15.85 -0.85
N LYS A 217 26.62 15.60 -1.56
CA LYS A 217 26.64 15.39 -2.99
C LYS A 217 25.41 15.99 -3.63
N TYR A 218 25.62 16.67 -4.75
CA TYR A 218 24.52 16.96 -5.65
C TYR A 218 24.37 15.88 -6.72
N ILE A 219 23.13 15.46 -6.90
CA ILE A 219 22.67 14.64 -8.02
C ILE A 219 21.93 15.55 -8.99
N ASP A 220 22.67 16.17 -9.92
CA ASP A 220 22.10 16.91 -11.05
C ASP A 220 21.64 15.92 -12.11
N ILE A 221 20.33 15.89 -12.36
CA ILE A 221 19.73 14.87 -13.23
C ILE A 221 20.21 15.02 -14.67
N LYS A 222 20.18 16.22 -15.27
CA LYS A 222 20.70 16.43 -16.63
C LYS A 222 22.15 15.98 -16.77
N ARG A 223 23.01 16.39 -15.84
CA ARG A 223 24.43 16.06 -15.87
C ARG A 223 24.68 14.58 -15.65
N SER A 224 23.90 13.94 -14.78
CA SER A 224 23.97 12.50 -14.54
C SER A 224 23.60 11.72 -15.80
N LEU A 225 22.50 12.10 -16.47
CA LEU A 225 22.08 11.52 -17.74
C LEU A 225 23.13 11.72 -18.85
N ALA A 226 23.66 12.93 -18.99
CA ALA A 226 24.70 13.23 -19.97
C ALA A 226 25.97 12.39 -19.76
N ARG A 227 26.40 12.18 -18.51
CA ARG A 227 27.54 11.30 -18.17
C ARG A 227 27.30 9.84 -18.56
N LEU A 228 26.04 9.40 -18.57
CA LEU A 228 25.63 8.06 -19.01
C LEU A 228 25.41 7.96 -20.52
N GLY A 229 25.63 9.05 -21.28
CA GLY A 229 25.37 9.09 -22.72
C GLY A 229 23.89 9.18 -23.08
N VAL A 230 23.02 9.50 -22.12
CA VAL A 230 21.57 9.64 -22.32
C VAL A 230 21.24 11.11 -22.53
N ASN A 231 20.51 11.44 -23.59
CA ASN A 231 20.04 12.80 -23.82
C ASN A 231 18.91 13.13 -22.82
N PRO A 232 19.08 14.11 -21.91
CA PRO A 232 18.06 14.42 -20.91
C PRO A 232 16.69 14.79 -21.50
N LEU A 233 16.69 15.40 -22.68
CA LEU A 233 15.46 15.85 -23.34
C LEU A 233 14.72 14.71 -24.02
N SER A 234 15.40 13.65 -24.48
CA SER A 234 14.70 12.50 -25.05
C SER A 234 13.88 11.78 -23.97
N VAL A 235 14.46 11.65 -22.76
CA VAL A 235 13.76 11.05 -21.60
C VAL A 235 12.45 11.78 -21.30
N VAL A 236 12.44 13.11 -21.29
CA VAL A 236 11.21 13.87 -21.01
C VAL A 236 10.27 13.92 -22.21
N ASN A 237 10.78 14.04 -23.44
CA ASN A 237 9.93 14.09 -24.64
C ASN A 237 9.18 12.78 -24.89
N GLU A 238 9.78 11.64 -24.53
CA GLU A 238 9.19 10.31 -24.73
C GLU A 238 8.18 9.94 -23.64
N HIS A 239 8.40 10.36 -22.40
CA HIS A 239 7.61 9.94 -21.23
C HIS A 239 6.75 11.06 -20.62
N GLY A 240 7.00 12.33 -20.95
CA GLY A 240 6.28 13.50 -20.44
C GLY A 240 6.52 13.80 -18.96
N PHE A 241 6.58 12.78 -18.10
CA PHE A 241 6.79 12.87 -16.67
C PHE A 241 7.79 11.80 -16.20
N VAL A 242 8.72 12.20 -15.34
CA VAL A 242 9.79 11.32 -14.86
C VAL A 242 9.84 11.41 -13.34
N HIS A 243 9.96 10.26 -12.68
CA HIS A 243 10.12 10.09 -11.25
C HIS A 243 11.57 9.70 -10.95
N CYS A 244 12.23 10.29 -9.94
CA CYS A 244 13.49 9.75 -9.41
C CYS A 244 13.28 8.97 -8.11
N GLU A 245 13.73 7.72 -8.09
CA GLU A 245 13.89 6.95 -6.86
C GLU A 245 15.38 6.83 -6.51
N ALA A 246 15.73 6.95 -5.23
CA ALA A 246 17.08 6.65 -4.77
C ALA A 246 17.06 5.82 -3.49
N PHE A 247 18.00 4.90 -3.35
CA PHE A 247 18.04 3.95 -2.25
C PHE A 247 19.46 3.75 -1.74
N CYS A 248 19.61 3.68 -0.42
CA CYS A 248 20.81 3.24 0.27
C CYS A 248 20.39 2.41 1.48
N ASP A 249 20.96 1.21 1.65
CA ASP A 249 20.55 0.30 2.73
C ASP A 249 21.46 0.32 3.95
N HIS A 250 22.46 1.20 3.95
CA HIS A 250 23.48 1.33 4.99
C HIS A 250 23.78 2.78 5.42
N ALA A 251 23.04 3.77 4.91
CA ALA A 251 23.11 5.16 5.35
C ALA A 251 21.76 5.87 5.20
N SER A 252 21.56 6.90 6.01
CA SER A 252 20.44 7.85 5.94
C SER A 252 20.97 9.25 5.58
N PHE A 253 20.21 10.01 4.81
CA PHE A 253 20.59 11.34 4.34
C PHE A 253 19.50 12.36 4.65
N VAL A 254 19.91 13.62 4.81
CA VAL A 254 19.00 14.76 4.64
C VAL A 254 18.99 15.10 3.16
N GLU A 255 17.80 15.20 2.57
CA GLU A 255 17.61 15.44 1.15
C GLU A 255 16.89 16.77 0.93
N LEU A 256 17.38 17.53 -0.05
CA LEU A 256 16.72 18.72 -0.58
C LEU A 256 16.56 18.57 -2.10
N THR A 257 15.33 18.70 -2.57
CA THR A 257 14.99 18.75 -3.99
C THR A 257 15.06 20.20 -4.46
N MET A 258 15.86 20.45 -5.49
CA MET A 258 16.07 21.79 -6.05
C MET A 258 15.64 21.78 -7.52
N ASN A 259 14.62 22.56 -7.85
CA ASN A 259 14.19 22.76 -9.23
C ASN A 259 14.68 24.12 -9.69
N PHE A 260 15.41 24.18 -10.80
CA PHE A 260 15.98 25.43 -11.27
C PHE A 260 15.77 25.68 -12.74
N ASN A 261 15.56 26.95 -13.08
CA ASN A 261 15.54 27.43 -14.45
C ASN A 261 16.86 28.17 -14.73
N GLU A 262 17.72 27.57 -15.53
CA GLU A 262 19.04 28.10 -15.90
C GLU A 262 18.94 29.46 -16.60
N ARG A 263 17.93 29.64 -17.47
CA ARG A 263 17.75 30.88 -18.23
C ARG A 263 17.24 32.02 -17.35
N LEU A 264 16.21 31.75 -16.55
CA LEU A 264 15.58 32.76 -15.69
C LEU A 264 16.34 32.97 -14.37
N ARG A 265 17.29 32.08 -14.05
CA ARG A 265 18.01 32.02 -12.77
C ARG A 265 17.06 31.97 -11.57
N THR A 266 15.96 31.23 -11.71
CA THR A 266 14.97 31.03 -10.64
C THR A 266 15.11 29.64 -10.07
N PHE A 267 14.93 29.51 -8.76
CA PHE A 267 15.03 28.25 -8.04
C PHE A 267 13.76 28.03 -7.20
N ASP A 268 13.36 26.78 -7.09
CA ASP A 268 12.35 26.32 -6.15
C ASP A 268 12.95 25.21 -5.30
N LEU A 269 12.63 25.23 -4.01
CA LEU A 269 13.18 24.34 -3.01
C LEU A 269 12.06 23.59 -2.34
N GLU A 270 12.06 22.28 -2.52
CA GLU A 270 11.19 21.38 -1.80
C GLU A 270 12.10 20.48 -0.94
N HIS A 271 11.79 20.32 0.35
CA HIS A 271 12.32 19.17 1.08
C HIS A 271 11.33 18.01 0.90
N SER A 272 11.81 16.79 0.73
CA SER A 272 10.97 15.60 0.93
C SER A 272 11.58 14.84 2.08
N LEU A 273 11.06 14.96 3.31
CA LEU A 273 11.49 13.96 4.30
C LEU A 273 11.01 12.60 3.75
N PRO A 274 11.85 11.56 3.73
CA PRO A 274 11.42 10.26 3.26
C PRO A 274 10.12 9.84 3.97
N PRO A 275 9.14 9.23 3.28
CA PRO A 275 7.84 8.85 3.85
C PRO A 275 7.95 8.09 5.19
N ILE A 276 9.06 7.38 5.38
CA ILE A 276 9.39 6.63 6.60
C ILE A 276 9.59 7.51 7.85
N TYR A 277 9.90 8.79 7.70
CA TYR A 277 10.05 9.74 8.81
C TYR A 277 8.72 10.41 9.19
N TYR A 278 7.74 10.44 8.29
CA TYR A 278 6.40 10.96 8.59
C TYR A 278 5.49 9.92 9.24
N ASN A 279 5.75 8.63 9.01
CA ASN A 279 4.94 7.56 9.56
C ASN A 279 5.68 6.82 10.68
N LEU A 280 5.45 7.24 11.93
CA LEU A 280 5.92 6.54 13.13
C LEU A 280 5.48 5.06 13.19
N GLY A 281 4.45 4.67 12.41
CA GLY A 281 4.00 3.30 12.24
C GLY A 281 4.88 2.42 11.32
N VAL A 282 5.84 3.02 10.59
CA VAL A 282 6.85 2.29 9.79
C VAL A 282 8.13 2.16 10.61
N GLN A 283 8.02 1.51 11.76
CA GLN A 283 9.14 1.07 12.58
C GLN A 283 9.18 -0.47 12.62
N GLY A 284 10.25 -1.04 13.17
CA GLY A 284 10.40 -2.48 13.37
C GLY A 284 10.31 -3.29 12.06
N GLU A 285 9.48 -4.33 12.06
CA GLU A 285 9.35 -5.28 10.95
C GLU A 285 8.82 -4.65 9.66
N LYS A 286 7.90 -3.67 9.75
CA LYS A 286 7.38 -2.97 8.56
C LYS A 286 8.48 -2.19 7.85
N ARG A 287 9.32 -1.50 8.61
CA ARG A 287 10.52 -0.83 8.06
C ARG A 287 11.46 -1.85 7.42
N HIS A 288 11.69 -2.97 8.08
CA HIS A 288 12.53 -4.04 7.55
C HIS A 288 11.99 -4.56 6.21
N ALA A 289 10.69 -4.85 6.11
CA ALA A 289 10.05 -5.31 4.89
C ALA A 289 10.17 -4.29 3.73
N VAL A 290 9.99 -3.00 4.01
CA VAL A 290 10.19 -1.93 3.01
C VAL A 290 11.65 -1.89 2.55
N VAL A 291 12.61 -1.95 3.47
CA VAL A 291 14.04 -1.98 3.13
C VAL A 291 14.39 -3.22 2.31
N GLU A 292 13.86 -4.40 2.66
CA GLU A 292 14.09 -5.63 1.88
C GLU A 292 13.47 -5.54 0.48
N PHE A 293 12.28 -4.95 0.34
CA PHE A 293 11.65 -4.71 -0.95
C PHE A 293 12.49 -3.79 -1.82
N TYR A 294 12.97 -2.65 -1.29
CA TYR A 294 13.84 -1.77 -2.07
C TYR A 294 15.19 -2.38 -2.36
N ARG A 295 15.76 -3.14 -1.41
CA ARG A 295 17.00 -3.89 -1.62
C ARG A 295 16.84 -4.92 -2.73
N SER A 296 15.71 -5.62 -2.82
CA SER A 296 15.47 -6.57 -3.91
C SER A 296 15.25 -5.86 -5.25
N ASN A 297 14.56 -4.72 -5.26
CA ASN A 297 14.29 -3.95 -6.49
C ASN A 297 15.51 -3.19 -7.04
N PHE A 298 16.42 -2.75 -6.17
CA PHE A 298 17.64 -2.03 -6.57
C PHE A 298 18.84 -2.94 -6.79
N ARG A 299 18.72 -4.25 -6.50
CA ARG A 299 19.74 -5.22 -6.90
C ARG A 299 19.85 -5.21 -8.42
N PRO A 300 21.04 -4.97 -8.99
CA PRO A 300 21.21 -5.07 -10.43
C PRO A 300 20.90 -6.50 -10.87
N HIS A 301 19.75 -6.71 -11.50
CA HIS A 301 19.46 -7.94 -12.24
C HIS A 301 20.39 -7.97 -13.46
N GLY A 302 21.63 -8.41 -13.26
CA GLY A 302 22.61 -8.64 -14.34
C GLY A 302 22.71 -7.50 -15.35
N SER A 303 22.91 -6.25 -14.90
CA SER A 303 23.05 -5.11 -15.81
C SER A 303 24.24 -5.32 -16.76
N LYS A 304 23.98 -5.25 -18.07
CA LYS A 304 25.02 -5.18 -19.10
C LYS A 304 25.83 -3.90 -18.86
N ASN A 305 27.12 -4.05 -18.54
CA ASN A 305 28.07 -2.94 -18.47
C ASN A 305 28.12 -2.19 -19.82
N ILE A 306 27.79 -0.90 -19.85
CA ILE A 306 27.70 -0.07 -21.07
C ILE A 306 29.09 0.37 -21.59
N ASN A 307 30.20 0.03 -20.92
CA ASN A 307 31.54 0.38 -21.37
C ASN A 307 32.18 -0.74 -22.22
N GLY A 308 31.86 -0.79 -23.53
CA GLY A 308 32.52 -1.69 -24.51
C GLY A 308 32.28 -1.31 -25.98
N ASN A 309 33.37 -1.04 -26.70
CA ASN A 309 33.55 -0.70 -28.13
C ASN A 309 32.53 -1.33 -29.13
N PRO A 310 32.07 -0.61 -30.19
CA PRO A 310 30.98 -1.06 -31.04
C PRO A 310 31.50 -1.97 -32.15
N ASN A 311 31.26 -3.27 -32.02
CA ASN A 311 30.93 -4.16 -33.13
C ASN A 311 30.51 -5.52 -32.58
N VAL A 312 29.49 -6.09 -33.23
CA VAL A 312 28.82 -7.38 -33.00
C VAL A 312 27.47 -7.26 -32.28
N ASN A 313 26.44 -7.57 -33.08
CA ASN A 313 25.01 -7.74 -32.78
C ASN A 313 24.74 -8.60 -31.52
N GLY A 314 23.69 -8.24 -30.76
CA GLY A 314 23.11 -9.14 -29.76
C GLY A 314 22.39 -8.44 -28.61
N ASP A 315 21.10 -8.14 -28.82
CA ASP A 315 20.17 -7.57 -27.85
C ASP A 315 19.85 -8.51 -26.67
N ASN A 316 19.16 -7.94 -25.68
CA ASN A 316 18.50 -8.51 -24.50
C ASN A 316 19.14 -8.17 -23.15
N ALA A 317 18.65 -7.10 -22.53
CA ALA A 317 18.44 -7.00 -21.09
C ALA A 317 17.00 -6.51 -20.90
N MET A 318 16.20 -7.29 -20.17
CA MET A 318 14.77 -7.08 -19.94
C MET A 318 14.53 -5.91 -18.97
N THR A 319 13.77 -4.92 -19.39
CA THR A 319 13.07 -3.96 -18.51
C THR A 319 11.66 -4.50 -18.24
N SER A 320 11.25 -4.58 -16.98
CA SER A 320 9.85 -4.87 -16.65
C SER A 320 9.06 -3.57 -16.62
N THR A 321 8.72 -3.05 -17.79
CA THR A 321 7.49 -2.27 -17.97
C THR A 321 6.29 -3.20 -18.03
N LYS A 322 5.08 -2.71 -17.72
CA LYS A 322 3.94 -3.15 -18.54
C LYS A 322 4.22 -2.60 -19.93
N PRO A 323 4.63 -3.44 -20.90
CA PRO A 323 5.23 -2.89 -22.11
C PRO A 323 4.16 -2.09 -22.84
N SER A 324 4.56 -1.05 -23.58
CA SER A 324 3.62 -0.41 -24.50
C SER A 324 3.01 -1.51 -25.37
N LEU A 325 1.74 -1.39 -25.74
CA LEU A 325 1.09 -2.44 -26.54
C LEU A 325 1.92 -2.80 -27.80
N GLY A 326 2.61 -1.80 -28.36
CA GLY A 326 3.59 -1.98 -29.43
C GLY A 326 4.80 -2.83 -29.01
N ALA A 327 5.41 -2.55 -27.85
CA ALA A 327 6.53 -3.30 -27.29
C ALA A 327 6.15 -4.75 -26.88
N ILE A 328 4.97 -4.98 -26.27
CA ILE A 328 4.48 -6.35 -25.95
C ILE A 328 4.38 -7.17 -27.23
N LEU A 329 3.74 -6.59 -28.25
CA LEU A 329 3.55 -7.26 -29.54
C LEU A 329 4.87 -7.44 -30.30
N GLN A 330 5.88 -6.60 -30.07
CA GLN A 330 7.21 -6.75 -30.65
C GLN A 330 8.03 -7.81 -29.91
N GLU A 331 7.91 -7.90 -28.59
CA GLU A 331 8.61 -8.86 -27.74
C GLU A 331 8.06 -10.29 -27.91
N CYS A 332 6.73 -10.48 -28.00
CA CYS A 332 6.10 -11.75 -28.38
C CYS A 332 6.49 -12.20 -29.80
N LYS A 333 6.72 -11.24 -30.72
CA LYS A 333 7.22 -11.53 -32.08
C LYS A 333 8.72 -11.79 -32.13
N ALA A 334 9.50 -11.24 -31.20
CA ALA A 334 10.96 -11.37 -31.12
C ALA A 334 11.42 -12.64 -30.40
N HIS A 335 10.53 -13.32 -29.66
CA HIS A 335 10.79 -14.60 -29.00
C HIS A 335 9.93 -15.72 -29.62
N PRO A 336 10.39 -16.44 -30.66
CA PRO A 336 9.60 -17.46 -31.36
C PRO A 336 9.21 -18.70 -30.51
N ARG A 337 9.53 -18.69 -29.21
CA ARG A 337 9.31 -19.78 -28.24
C ARG A 337 9.28 -19.27 -26.79
N LEU A 338 8.53 -18.22 -26.45
CA LEU A 338 7.88 -18.30 -25.14
C LEU A 338 6.98 -19.54 -25.24
N GLU A 339 7.19 -20.55 -24.39
CA GLU A 339 6.30 -21.71 -24.39
C GLU A 339 4.88 -21.16 -24.25
N ARG A 340 4.00 -21.51 -25.19
CA ARG A 340 2.63 -21.00 -25.35
C ARG A 340 1.91 -20.78 -24.00
N THR A 341 2.19 -21.64 -23.04
CA THR A 341 1.75 -21.60 -21.65
C THR A 341 2.15 -20.33 -20.88
N SER A 342 3.38 -19.81 -20.98
CA SER A 342 3.84 -18.60 -20.27
C SER A 342 3.12 -17.32 -20.75
N GLU A 343 2.89 -17.18 -22.05
CA GLU A 343 2.14 -16.04 -22.60
C GLU A 343 0.67 -16.08 -22.15
N VAL A 344 0.06 -17.28 -22.17
CA VAL A 344 -1.29 -17.50 -21.65
C VAL A 344 -1.38 -17.13 -20.16
N HIS A 345 -0.41 -17.55 -19.33
CA HIS A 345 -0.37 -17.18 -17.91
C HIS A 345 -0.33 -15.66 -17.72
N TYR A 346 0.51 -14.97 -18.47
CA TYR A 346 0.67 -13.54 -18.37
C TYR A 346 -0.63 -12.81 -18.70
N LEU A 347 -1.23 -13.10 -19.85
CA LEU A 347 -2.48 -12.48 -20.30
C LEU A 347 -3.64 -12.77 -19.33
N LEU A 348 -3.75 -14.01 -18.85
CA LEU A 348 -4.78 -14.39 -17.89
C LEU A 348 -4.59 -13.68 -16.54
N SER A 349 -3.34 -13.51 -16.08
CA SER A 349 -3.05 -12.76 -14.85
C SER A 349 -3.41 -11.28 -14.97
N LEU A 350 -3.20 -10.66 -16.15
CA LEU A 350 -3.60 -9.28 -16.41
C LEU A 350 -5.12 -9.12 -16.41
N LEU A 351 -5.84 -10.04 -17.04
CA LEU A 351 -7.31 -10.02 -17.06
C LEU A 351 -7.91 -10.26 -15.66
N ILE A 352 -7.36 -11.17 -14.87
CA ILE A 352 -7.92 -11.50 -13.53
C ILE A 352 -7.46 -10.51 -12.44
N ARG A 353 -6.30 -9.85 -12.57
CA ARG A 353 -5.77 -8.96 -11.51
C ARG A 353 -5.91 -7.46 -11.81
N ALA A 354 -6.57 -7.09 -12.90
CA ALA A 354 -6.77 -5.68 -13.26
C ALA A 354 -7.80 -4.96 -12.36
N ASP A 355 -8.80 -5.67 -11.82
CA ASP A 355 -9.74 -5.16 -10.83
C ASP A 355 -9.49 -5.87 -9.49
N ASP A 356 -9.53 -5.12 -8.38
CA ASP A 356 -9.39 -5.67 -7.04
C ASP A 356 -10.72 -6.21 -6.48
N SER A 357 -11.81 -6.12 -7.24
CA SER A 357 -13.17 -6.57 -6.91
C SER A 357 -13.54 -7.88 -7.61
N TYR A 358 -13.20 -9.01 -7.00
CA TYR A 358 -13.51 -10.36 -7.49
C TYR A 358 -13.83 -11.32 -6.32
N VAL A 359 -14.10 -12.58 -6.64
CA VAL A 359 -14.40 -13.62 -5.63
C VAL A 359 -13.40 -14.75 -5.74
N GLU A 360 -12.80 -15.13 -4.60
CA GLU A 360 -12.09 -16.39 -4.45
C GLU A 360 -13.05 -17.45 -3.90
N GLN A 361 -13.06 -18.63 -4.51
CA GLN A 361 -13.89 -19.75 -4.07
C GLN A 361 -13.06 -21.00 -3.82
N PHE A 362 -13.43 -21.75 -2.79
CA PHE A 362 -12.83 -23.03 -2.44
C PHE A 362 -13.28 -24.12 -3.43
N ASP A 363 -14.47 -24.00 -3.98
CA ASP A 363 -15.09 -25.06 -4.77
C ASP A 363 -14.71 -25.09 -6.24
N TYR A 364 -14.18 -23.99 -6.75
CA TYR A 364 -13.98 -23.80 -8.19
C TYR A 364 -12.55 -23.44 -8.53
N SER A 365 -12.14 -23.86 -9.72
CA SER A 365 -11.06 -23.18 -10.42
C SER A 365 -11.60 -21.90 -11.05
N TYR A 366 -10.78 -20.85 -11.08
CA TYR A 366 -11.06 -19.66 -11.87
C TYR A 366 -11.23 -19.97 -13.35
N LEU A 367 -10.70 -21.08 -13.86
CA LEU A 367 -10.92 -21.48 -15.25
C LEU A 367 -12.38 -21.86 -15.52
N GLU A 368 -13.03 -22.52 -14.55
CA GLU A 368 -14.42 -22.98 -14.68
C GLU A 368 -15.40 -21.81 -14.66
N VAL A 369 -15.11 -20.81 -13.84
CA VAL A 369 -15.93 -19.59 -13.69
C VAL A 369 -15.35 -18.40 -14.45
N LEU A 370 -14.36 -18.61 -15.32
CA LEU A 370 -13.67 -17.53 -16.04
C LEU A 370 -14.63 -16.65 -16.84
N PRO A 371 -15.61 -17.20 -17.60
CA PRO A 371 -16.57 -16.38 -18.31
C PRO A 371 -17.29 -15.43 -17.36
N GLN A 372 -17.82 -15.95 -16.24
CA GLN A 372 -18.53 -15.18 -15.22
C GLN A 372 -17.63 -14.09 -14.63
N MET A 373 -16.41 -14.44 -14.22
CA MET A 373 -15.43 -13.48 -13.70
C MET A 373 -15.15 -12.35 -14.69
N LEU A 374 -14.96 -12.67 -15.97
CA LEU A 374 -14.71 -11.65 -17.00
C LEU A 374 -15.93 -10.73 -17.21
N ARG A 375 -17.15 -11.26 -17.12
CA ARG A 375 -18.36 -10.42 -17.16
C ARG A 375 -18.45 -9.49 -15.96
N GLU A 376 -18.19 -10.02 -14.76
CA GLU A 376 -18.28 -9.26 -13.51
C GLU A 376 -17.20 -8.20 -13.39
N MET A 377 -15.96 -8.52 -13.75
CA MET A 377 -14.85 -7.60 -13.60
C MET A 377 -14.83 -6.52 -14.68
N HIS A 378 -15.18 -6.89 -15.91
CA HIS A 378 -14.92 -6.06 -17.09
C HIS A 378 -16.16 -5.74 -17.92
N GLY A 379 -17.34 -6.28 -17.57
CA GLY A 379 -18.57 -6.06 -18.34
C GLY A 379 -18.63 -6.81 -19.67
N PHE A 380 -17.78 -7.83 -19.86
CA PHE A 380 -17.83 -8.63 -21.08
C PHE A 380 -19.20 -9.33 -21.27
N GLN A 381 -19.63 -9.42 -22.51
CA GLN A 381 -20.74 -10.24 -22.97
C GLN A 381 -20.22 -11.62 -23.38
N GLU A 382 -21.11 -12.59 -23.59
CA GLU A 382 -20.71 -13.94 -24.02
C GLU A 382 -19.93 -13.92 -25.35
N SER A 383 -20.20 -12.96 -26.24
CA SER A 383 -19.46 -12.72 -27.49
C SER A 383 -18.02 -12.20 -27.26
N GLY A 384 -17.71 -11.68 -26.08
CA GLY A 384 -16.48 -10.96 -25.76
C GLY A 384 -16.53 -9.45 -26.03
N GLU A 385 -17.69 -8.89 -26.34
CA GLU A 385 -17.90 -7.43 -26.45
C GLU A 385 -18.27 -6.81 -25.09
N GLY A 386 -18.25 -5.48 -24.94
CA GLY A 386 -18.82 -4.79 -23.76
C GLY A 386 -17.84 -4.33 -22.69
N ALA A 387 -16.54 -4.63 -22.81
CA ALA A 387 -15.50 -4.14 -21.90
C ALA A 387 -14.78 -2.89 -22.42
N GLY A 388 -13.87 -2.35 -21.59
CA GLY A 388 -12.93 -1.32 -22.00
C GLY A 388 -12.03 -1.76 -23.17
N ALA A 389 -11.47 -0.78 -23.89
CA ALA A 389 -10.66 -1.04 -25.09
C ALA A 389 -9.41 -1.87 -24.78
N TYR A 390 -8.83 -1.70 -23.59
CA TYR A 390 -7.64 -2.42 -23.15
C TYR A 390 -7.94 -3.88 -22.80
N GLU A 391 -8.99 -4.15 -22.05
CA GLU A 391 -9.44 -5.49 -21.66
C GLU A 391 -9.84 -6.29 -22.90
N THR A 392 -10.59 -5.65 -23.81
CA THR A 392 -11.01 -6.26 -25.08
C THR A 392 -9.81 -6.71 -25.91
N LEU A 393 -8.75 -5.90 -25.91
CA LEU A 393 -7.50 -6.20 -26.58
C LEU A 393 -6.77 -7.37 -25.93
N LEU A 394 -6.64 -7.40 -24.60
CA LEU A 394 -6.05 -8.52 -23.86
C LEU A 394 -6.81 -9.84 -24.12
N LEU A 395 -8.14 -9.80 -24.09
CA LEU A 395 -8.98 -10.96 -24.38
C LEU A 395 -8.79 -11.46 -25.81
N ASN A 396 -8.71 -10.56 -26.79
CA ASN A 396 -8.48 -10.94 -28.19
C ASN A 396 -7.08 -11.54 -28.40
N GLN A 397 -6.06 -11.04 -27.70
CA GLN A 397 -4.73 -11.64 -27.70
C GLN A 397 -4.75 -13.04 -27.08
N LEU A 398 -5.42 -13.21 -25.94
CA LEU A 398 -5.57 -14.51 -25.29
C LEU A 398 -6.25 -15.51 -26.23
N LYS A 399 -7.37 -15.13 -26.87
CA LYS A 399 -8.04 -15.95 -27.88
C LYS A 399 -7.10 -16.35 -29.02
N ALA A 400 -6.33 -15.40 -29.55
CA ALA A 400 -5.39 -15.67 -30.63
C ALA A 400 -4.30 -16.68 -30.24
N VAL A 401 -3.69 -16.55 -29.05
CA VAL A 401 -2.67 -17.50 -28.54
C VAL A 401 -3.26 -18.88 -28.29
N LEU A 402 -4.54 -18.93 -27.90
CA LEU A 402 -5.29 -20.17 -27.73
C LEU A 402 -5.79 -20.77 -29.05
N GLY A 403 -5.62 -20.09 -30.18
CA GLY A 403 -6.11 -20.56 -31.49
C GLY A 403 -7.63 -20.45 -31.65
N LEU A 404 -8.27 -19.59 -30.86
CA LEU A 404 -9.69 -19.28 -30.93
C LEU A 404 -9.95 -18.12 -31.88
N GLU A 405 -11.08 -18.17 -32.59
CA GLU A 405 -11.56 -17.03 -33.37
C GLU A 405 -11.88 -15.83 -32.45
N ARG A 406 -11.75 -14.60 -32.97
CA ARG A 406 -11.96 -13.37 -32.18
C ARG A 406 -13.35 -13.31 -31.53
N ASN A 407 -14.37 -13.80 -32.23
CA ASN A 407 -15.77 -13.90 -31.82
C ASN A 407 -16.11 -15.20 -31.09
N ALA A 408 -15.14 -16.06 -30.78
CA ALA A 408 -15.38 -17.27 -30.00
C ALA A 408 -16.01 -16.90 -28.63
N PRO A 409 -17.02 -17.64 -28.16
CA PRO A 409 -17.70 -17.29 -26.93
C PRO A 409 -16.78 -17.46 -25.72
N LEU A 410 -16.98 -16.68 -24.65
CA LEU A 410 -16.14 -16.74 -23.44
C LEU A 410 -16.03 -18.16 -22.86
N ARG A 411 -17.11 -18.95 -22.89
CA ARG A 411 -17.10 -20.35 -22.43
C ARG A 411 -16.10 -21.26 -23.15
N ALA A 412 -15.64 -20.90 -24.35
CA ALA A 412 -14.63 -21.66 -25.08
C ALA A 412 -13.21 -21.48 -24.49
N LEU A 413 -12.99 -20.45 -23.66
CA LEU A 413 -11.68 -20.18 -23.06
C LEU A 413 -11.25 -21.32 -22.12
N ALA A 414 -12.14 -21.85 -21.29
CA ALA A 414 -11.78 -22.83 -20.27
C ALA A 414 -11.16 -24.11 -20.87
N SER A 415 -11.79 -24.69 -21.89
CA SER A 415 -11.25 -25.86 -22.59
C SER A 415 -9.95 -25.53 -23.32
N ALA A 416 -9.91 -24.39 -24.01
CA ALA A 416 -8.72 -23.99 -24.77
C ALA A 416 -7.50 -23.72 -23.86
N LEU A 417 -7.72 -23.16 -22.65
CA LEU A 417 -6.70 -22.97 -21.64
C LEU A 417 -6.13 -24.31 -21.16
N ARG A 418 -6.99 -25.31 -20.89
CA ARG A 418 -6.56 -26.66 -20.52
C ARG A 418 -5.79 -27.34 -21.66
N ASP A 419 -6.24 -27.19 -22.90
CA ASP A 419 -5.54 -27.70 -24.09
C ASP A 419 -4.16 -27.03 -24.29
N ALA A 420 -4.01 -25.78 -23.82
CA ALA A 420 -2.73 -25.06 -23.78
C ALA A 420 -1.84 -25.45 -22.59
N GLY A 421 -2.25 -26.43 -21.78
CA GLY A 421 -1.50 -26.96 -20.65
C GLY A 421 -1.71 -26.21 -19.34
N ILE A 422 -2.65 -25.26 -19.27
CA ILE A 422 -2.97 -24.55 -18.02
C ILE A 422 -3.76 -25.47 -17.11
N ARG A 423 -3.30 -25.63 -15.86
CA ARG A 423 -3.93 -26.52 -14.89
C ARG A 423 -4.87 -25.75 -13.98
N ASP A 424 -6.02 -26.35 -13.64
CA ASP A 424 -7.00 -25.76 -12.72
C ASP A 424 -6.38 -25.38 -11.36
N THR A 425 -5.37 -26.12 -10.89
CA THR A 425 -4.64 -25.85 -9.64
C THR A 425 -3.81 -24.57 -9.64
N GLU A 426 -3.45 -24.04 -10.82
CA GLU A 426 -2.65 -22.81 -10.96
C GLU A 426 -3.53 -21.57 -10.89
N PHE A 427 -4.82 -21.71 -11.22
CA PHE A 427 -5.81 -20.64 -11.24
C PHE A 427 -6.96 -21.02 -10.32
N ARG A 428 -6.68 -21.08 -9.02
CA ARG A 428 -7.69 -21.27 -7.97
C ARG A 428 -7.51 -20.23 -6.88
N GLY A 429 -8.57 -20.00 -6.10
CA GLY A 429 -8.50 -19.18 -4.90
C GLY A 429 -7.40 -19.63 -3.96
N ARG A 430 -6.71 -18.66 -3.35
CA ARG A 430 -5.72 -18.92 -2.30
C ARG A 430 -6.37 -19.76 -1.21
N ARG A 431 -5.68 -20.80 -0.74
CA ARG A 431 -6.18 -21.68 0.32
C ARG A 431 -5.57 -21.27 1.64
N ALA A 432 -6.40 -21.24 2.67
CA ALA A 432 -5.98 -21.07 4.04
C ALA A 432 -4.84 -22.05 4.38
N SER A 433 -3.78 -21.50 4.94
CA SER A 433 -2.64 -22.23 5.47
C SER A 433 -3.06 -23.17 6.59
N VAL A 434 -2.23 -24.18 6.85
CA VAL A 434 -2.43 -25.10 7.98
C VAL A 434 -2.44 -24.34 9.32
N SER A 435 -1.67 -23.25 9.46
CA SER A 435 -1.65 -22.43 10.67
C SER A 435 -3.01 -21.79 10.93
N THR A 436 -3.56 -21.11 9.93
CA THR A 436 -4.86 -20.44 10.04
C THR A 436 -5.99 -21.43 10.29
N LYS A 437 -5.99 -22.59 9.64
CA LYS A 437 -6.97 -23.65 9.91
C LYS A 437 -6.94 -24.11 11.38
N LYS A 438 -5.75 -24.25 11.96
CA LYS A 438 -5.55 -24.64 13.36
C LYS A 438 -5.93 -23.52 14.35
N GLU A 439 -5.59 -22.28 14.06
CA GLU A 439 -5.97 -21.11 14.86
C GLU A 439 -7.49 -20.94 14.94
N GLN A 440 -8.18 -21.20 13.82
CA GLN A 440 -9.63 -21.18 13.72
C GLN A 440 -10.31 -22.46 14.23
N LYS A 441 -9.51 -23.44 14.71
CA LYS A 441 -9.96 -24.73 15.26
C LYS A 441 -10.81 -25.54 14.27
N TYR A 442 -10.54 -25.41 12.98
CA TYR A 442 -11.24 -26.14 11.93
C TYR A 442 -10.95 -27.64 11.99
N ASP A 443 -9.71 -27.98 12.36
CA ASP A 443 -9.23 -29.35 12.56
C ASP A 443 -9.86 -30.07 13.77
N GLN A 444 -10.65 -29.35 14.59
CA GLN A 444 -11.35 -29.92 15.75
C GLN A 444 -12.78 -30.35 15.44
N VAL A 445 -13.29 -30.06 14.24
CA VAL A 445 -14.62 -30.52 13.81
C VAL A 445 -14.56 -32.02 13.52
N GLU A 446 -15.48 -32.82 14.08
CA GLU A 446 -15.42 -34.28 13.99
C GLU A 446 -15.43 -34.78 12.54
N ILE A 447 -16.28 -34.18 11.68
CA ILE A 447 -16.32 -34.52 10.26
C ILE A 447 -15.19 -33.90 9.43
N TRP A 448 -14.27 -33.11 10.01
CA TRP A 448 -13.20 -32.44 9.27
C TRP A 448 -12.43 -33.42 8.38
N ALA A 449 -12.04 -34.58 8.91
CA ALA A 449 -11.31 -35.60 8.16
C ALA A 449 -12.07 -36.17 6.94
N LYS A 450 -13.40 -36.06 6.90
CA LYS A 450 -14.24 -36.47 5.76
C LYS A 450 -14.53 -35.33 4.79
N ALA A 451 -14.41 -34.08 5.24
CA ALA A 451 -14.74 -32.90 4.45
C ALA A 451 -13.50 -32.13 3.96
N GLU A 452 -12.31 -32.46 4.46
CA GLU A 452 -11.04 -31.87 4.03
C GLU A 452 -10.83 -32.10 2.52
N GLY A 453 -10.66 -31.00 1.79
CA GLY A 453 -10.49 -31.03 0.34
C GLY A 453 -11.76 -31.37 -0.47
N VAL A 454 -12.88 -31.71 0.16
CA VAL A 454 -14.13 -32.02 -0.56
C VAL A 454 -14.69 -30.74 -1.17
N VAL A 455 -14.93 -30.78 -2.48
CA VAL A 455 -15.65 -29.71 -3.19
C VAL A 455 -17.15 -30.01 -3.22
N ALA A 456 -17.99 -28.99 -3.27
CA ALA A 456 -19.44 -29.11 -3.19
C ALA A 456 -20.02 -29.93 -4.34
N ALA A 457 -19.39 -29.88 -5.52
CA ALA A 457 -19.76 -30.72 -6.66
C ALA A 457 -19.64 -32.24 -6.37
N GLU A 458 -18.81 -32.64 -5.41
CA GLU A 458 -18.66 -34.04 -4.99
C GLU A 458 -19.69 -34.42 -3.92
N SER A 459 -19.95 -33.55 -2.95
CA SER A 459 -20.94 -33.78 -1.90
C SER A 459 -21.36 -32.50 -1.18
N VAL A 460 -22.46 -31.89 -1.62
CA VAL A 460 -23.13 -30.78 -0.90
C VAL A 460 -23.50 -31.19 0.52
N GLU A 461 -23.91 -32.44 0.73
CA GLU A 461 -24.31 -32.93 2.05
C GLU A 461 -23.15 -32.97 3.04
N ASN A 462 -21.95 -33.38 2.61
CA ASN A 462 -20.76 -33.33 3.47
C ASN A 462 -20.35 -31.89 3.78
N VAL A 463 -20.45 -30.99 2.81
CA VAL A 463 -20.17 -29.56 3.02
C VAL A 463 -21.15 -28.97 4.03
N ASN A 464 -22.45 -29.23 3.87
CA ASN A 464 -23.47 -28.75 4.78
C ASN A 464 -23.32 -29.35 6.18
N GLN A 465 -23.02 -30.65 6.29
CA GLN A 465 -22.76 -31.29 7.58
C GLN A 465 -21.54 -30.68 8.29
N LEU A 466 -20.45 -30.39 7.56
CA LEU A 466 -19.30 -29.69 8.11
C LEU A 466 -19.68 -28.31 8.69
N GLN A 467 -20.50 -27.54 7.97
CA GLN A 467 -20.95 -26.23 8.44
C GLN A 467 -21.84 -26.34 9.70
N VAL A 468 -22.73 -27.33 9.75
CA VAL A 468 -23.57 -27.61 10.93
C VAL A 468 -22.70 -27.92 12.14
N GLU A 469 -21.78 -28.88 12.02
CA GLU A 469 -20.91 -29.28 13.13
C GLU A 469 -20.00 -28.13 13.60
N TYR A 470 -19.43 -27.36 12.66
CA TYR A 470 -18.62 -26.19 12.99
C TYR A 470 -19.45 -25.12 13.73
N SER A 471 -20.69 -24.87 13.30
CA SER A 471 -21.58 -23.90 13.95
C SER A 471 -21.90 -24.32 15.38
N LEU A 472 -22.23 -25.61 15.59
CA LEU A 472 -22.48 -26.20 16.91
C LEU A 472 -21.26 -26.10 17.82
N GLN A 473 -20.08 -26.52 17.35
CA GLN A 473 -18.81 -26.44 18.08
C GLN A 473 -18.49 -25.01 18.52
N SER A 474 -18.71 -24.05 17.64
CA SER A 474 -18.36 -22.66 17.88
C SER A 474 -19.39 -21.93 18.77
N GLY A 475 -20.39 -22.63 19.33
CA GLY A 475 -21.39 -22.09 20.26
C GLY A 475 -22.78 -21.78 19.68
N GLY A 476 -23.13 -22.31 18.50
CA GLY A 476 -24.43 -22.07 17.86
C GLY A 476 -25.63 -22.62 18.65
N ALA A 477 -25.41 -23.57 19.57
CA ALA A 477 -26.48 -24.16 20.38
C ALA A 477 -26.86 -23.34 21.63
N ALA A 478 -26.04 -22.36 22.04
CA ALA A 478 -26.29 -21.59 23.25
C ALA A 478 -27.15 -20.35 22.93
N PRO A 479 -28.20 -20.04 23.72
CA PRO A 479 -28.94 -18.80 23.56
C PRO A 479 -28.01 -17.60 23.69
N ARG A 480 -28.19 -16.61 22.80
CA ARG A 480 -27.45 -15.35 22.84
C ARG A 480 -28.43 -14.19 22.76
N GLU A 481 -28.34 -13.26 23.70
CA GLU A 481 -29.07 -12.00 23.61
C GLU A 481 -28.36 -11.06 22.63
N PHE A 482 -29.16 -10.33 21.84
CA PHE A 482 -28.69 -9.37 20.86
C PHE A 482 -29.13 -7.98 21.27
N THR A 483 -28.19 -7.03 21.23
CA THR A 483 -28.43 -5.59 21.43
C THR A 483 -28.21 -4.79 20.15
N ASP A 484 -27.61 -5.42 19.15
CA ASP A 484 -27.19 -4.87 17.87
C ASP A 484 -27.18 -5.97 16.80
N LEU A 485 -27.27 -5.57 15.53
CA LEU A 485 -27.17 -6.49 14.39
C LEU A 485 -25.77 -6.58 13.81
N ALA A 486 -25.06 -5.47 13.75
CA ALA A 486 -23.80 -5.39 13.03
C ALA A 486 -22.62 -5.94 13.85
N ARG A 487 -21.44 -5.79 13.27
CA ARG A 487 -20.19 -6.18 13.90
C ARG A 487 -19.73 -5.15 14.94
N PRO A 488 -19.08 -5.60 16.03
CA PRO A 488 -18.48 -4.69 17.02
C PRO A 488 -17.50 -3.69 16.41
N GLU A 489 -16.80 -4.11 15.35
CA GLU A 489 -15.80 -3.30 14.66
C GLU A 489 -16.37 -2.07 13.93
N THR A 490 -17.64 -2.13 13.48
CA THR A 490 -18.30 -1.03 12.74
C THR A 490 -19.36 -0.28 13.53
N GLY A 491 -19.74 -0.79 14.71
CA GLY A 491 -20.99 -0.42 15.35
C GLY A 491 -22.21 -0.87 14.52
N ASP A 492 -23.42 -0.50 14.97
CA ASP A 492 -24.69 -0.96 14.39
C ASP A 492 -25.40 0.09 13.51
N PRO A 493 -25.04 0.17 12.21
CA PRO A 493 -25.80 1.01 11.28
C PRO A 493 -27.17 0.43 10.95
N TRP A 494 -27.38 -0.88 11.13
CA TRP A 494 -28.55 -1.58 10.58
C TRP A 494 -29.82 -1.28 11.35
N SER A 495 -29.79 -1.32 12.68
CA SER A 495 -30.99 -1.09 13.50
C SER A 495 -31.66 0.25 13.18
N SER A 496 -30.89 1.33 13.15
CA SER A 496 -31.41 2.67 12.85
C SER A 496 -31.91 2.79 11.41
N ARG A 497 -31.22 2.18 10.45
CA ARG A 497 -31.58 2.21 9.03
C ARG A 497 -32.85 1.43 8.74
N MET A 498 -32.97 0.22 9.26
CA MET A 498 -34.16 -0.61 9.06
C MET A 498 -35.40 0.05 9.71
N GLN A 499 -35.25 0.65 10.89
CA GLN A 499 -36.32 1.47 11.48
C GLN A 499 -36.68 2.68 10.61
N GLN A 500 -35.69 3.33 9.98
CA GLN A 500 -35.92 4.44 9.07
C GLN A 500 -36.64 3.97 7.79
N TRP A 501 -36.21 2.88 7.18
CA TRP A 501 -36.84 2.28 6.00
C TRP A 501 -38.28 1.88 6.29
N ALA A 502 -38.56 1.34 7.49
CA ALA A 502 -39.91 1.04 7.93
C ALA A 502 -40.77 2.32 8.05
N LYS A 503 -40.23 3.39 8.64
CA LYS A 503 -40.92 4.71 8.73
C LYS A 503 -41.16 5.34 7.36
N GLN A 504 -40.28 5.11 6.40
CA GLN A 504 -40.39 5.59 5.02
C GLN A 504 -41.31 4.72 4.16
N GLY A 505 -41.79 3.59 4.68
CA GLY A 505 -42.65 2.65 3.94
C GLY A 505 -41.91 1.87 2.87
N LEU A 506 -40.57 1.79 2.93
CA LEU A 506 -39.79 0.91 2.04
C LEU A 506 -40.00 -0.57 2.39
N ILE A 507 -40.15 -0.84 3.70
CA ILE A 507 -40.53 -2.14 4.27
C ILE A 507 -41.68 -1.94 5.26
N SER A 508 -42.61 -2.89 5.36
CA SER A 508 -43.66 -2.87 6.40
C SER A 508 -43.21 -3.61 7.66
N GLN A 509 -43.69 -3.19 8.83
CA GLN A 509 -43.40 -3.86 10.11
C GLN A 509 -43.92 -5.31 10.18
N ASP A 510 -45.00 -5.61 9.46
CA ASP A 510 -45.61 -6.95 9.39
C ASP A 510 -45.17 -7.74 8.16
N GLU A 511 -44.27 -7.18 7.36
CA GLU A 511 -43.79 -7.83 6.15
C GLU A 511 -42.88 -9.02 6.48
N PRO A 512 -42.89 -10.09 5.66
CA PRO A 512 -41.91 -11.17 5.80
C PRO A 512 -40.49 -10.64 5.64
N VAL A 513 -39.65 -10.96 6.62
CA VAL A 513 -38.21 -10.65 6.62
C VAL A 513 -37.44 -11.94 6.83
N LEU A 514 -36.37 -12.14 6.06
CA LEU A 514 -35.50 -13.29 6.18
C LEU A 514 -34.15 -12.87 6.76
N THR A 515 -33.66 -13.59 7.77
CA THR A 515 -32.23 -13.60 8.10
C THR A 515 -31.61 -14.94 7.71
N ILE A 516 -30.48 -14.91 7.00
CA ILE A 516 -29.75 -16.11 6.54
C ILE A 516 -28.58 -16.35 7.49
N GLY A 517 -28.50 -17.57 8.03
CA GLY A 517 -27.49 -17.97 9.00
C GLY A 517 -27.53 -17.18 10.31
N PRO A 518 -28.71 -16.92 10.92
CA PRO A 518 -28.78 -16.14 12.16
C PRO A 518 -28.00 -16.77 13.30
N ARG A 519 -27.71 -18.08 13.20
CA ARG A 519 -26.97 -18.93 14.14
C ARG A 519 -27.61 -19.10 15.51
N TRP A 520 -28.35 -18.10 15.98
CA TRP A 520 -29.06 -18.02 17.25
C TRP A 520 -30.41 -17.34 17.02
N GLY A 521 -31.51 -17.87 17.57
CA GLY A 521 -32.82 -17.22 17.44
C GLY A 521 -32.92 -15.85 18.12
N GLY A 522 -31.95 -15.50 18.97
CA GLY A 522 -31.83 -14.15 19.56
C GLY A 522 -31.75 -13.04 18.50
N GLU A 523 -31.14 -13.31 17.34
CA GLU A 523 -31.11 -12.35 16.23
C GLU A 523 -32.53 -12.06 15.72
N ILE A 524 -33.34 -13.11 15.52
CA ILE A 524 -34.72 -13.02 15.06
C ILE A 524 -35.59 -12.30 16.11
N VAL A 525 -35.39 -12.62 17.39
CA VAL A 525 -36.09 -11.94 18.50
C VAL A 525 -35.74 -10.45 18.52
N TYR A 526 -34.49 -10.08 18.25
CA TYR A 526 -34.07 -8.68 18.18
C TYR A 526 -34.68 -7.95 16.97
N PHE A 527 -34.72 -8.57 15.79
CA PHE A 527 -35.46 -8.02 14.65
C PHE A 527 -36.93 -7.74 14.98
N ARG A 528 -37.61 -8.71 15.61
CA ARG A 528 -39.03 -8.59 15.95
C ARG A 528 -39.29 -7.53 17.01
N ASN A 529 -38.53 -7.55 18.11
CA ASN A 529 -38.82 -6.76 19.30
C ASN A 529 -38.04 -5.45 19.38
N GLY A 530 -36.77 -5.44 18.94
CA GLY A 530 -35.89 -4.27 18.96
C GLY A 530 -36.09 -3.35 17.77
N ILE A 531 -36.18 -3.92 16.56
CA ILE A 531 -36.36 -3.15 15.32
C ILE A 531 -37.85 -2.95 14.99
N GLY A 532 -38.70 -3.91 15.36
CA GLY A 532 -40.13 -3.90 15.09
C GLY A 532 -40.54 -4.60 13.79
N LEU A 533 -39.66 -5.42 13.21
CA LEU A 533 -39.91 -6.23 12.02
C LEU A 533 -40.50 -7.59 12.44
N ARG A 534 -41.80 -7.59 12.73
CA ARG A 534 -42.53 -8.70 13.38
C ARG A 534 -42.58 -9.98 12.54
N GLY A 535 -42.54 -9.84 11.21
CA GLY A 535 -42.54 -10.96 10.26
C GLY A 535 -41.19 -11.66 10.06
N THR A 536 -40.18 -11.39 10.90
CA THR A 536 -38.83 -11.95 10.69
C THR A 536 -38.77 -13.44 10.99
N ILE A 537 -38.15 -14.22 10.10
CA ILE A 537 -37.80 -15.63 10.28
C ILE A 537 -36.34 -15.89 9.90
N GLY A 538 -35.76 -16.99 10.38
CA GLY A 538 -34.42 -17.43 10.00
C GLY A 538 -34.41 -18.54 8.95
N LEU A 539 -33.35 -18.61 8.16
CA LEU A 539 -32.95 -19.78 7.37
C LEU A 539 -31.56 -20.23 7.80
N ASP A 540 -31.41 -21.49 8.18
CA ASP A 540 -30.12 -22.07 8.59
C ASP A 540 -30.07 -23.56 8.24
N LEU A 541 -28.88 -24.17 8.20
CA LEU A 541 -28.70 -25.59 7.89
C LEU A 541 -29.16 -26.50 9.04
N PHE A 542 -29.34 -25.94 10.24
CA PHE A 542 -29.88 -26.65 11.40
C PHE A 542 -30.69 -25.68 12.27
N SER A 543 -31.52 -26.21 13.16
CA SER A 543 -32.29 -25.39 14.10
C SER A 543 -32.64 -26.15 15.37
N ASN A 544 -32.53 -25.48 16.51
CA ASN A 544 -33.12 -25.91 17.78
C ASN A 544 -34.45 -25.17 18.08
N GLU A 545 -34.85 -24.24 17.21
CA GLU A 545 -36.01 -23.35 17.35
C GLU A 545 -36.82 -23.38 16.05
N PRO A 546 -37.51 -24.48 15.73
CA PRO A 546 -38.18 -24.68 14.43
C PRO A 546 -39.29 -23.67 14.14
N ASP A 547 -39.83 -23.01 15.18
CA ASP A 547 -40.84 -21.95 15.06
C ASP A 547 -40.22 -20.59 14.63
N LEU A 548 -38.90 -20.44 14.77
CA LEU A 548 -38.16 -19.22 14.41
C LEU A 548 -37.31 -19.42 13.15
N VAL A 549 -36.67 -20.58 13.03
CA VAL A 549 -35.70 -20.88 11.99
C VAL A 549 -36.18 -22.06 11.14
N LYS A 550 -36.37 -21.79 9.85
CA LYS A 550 -36.60 -22.80 8.84
C LYS A 550 -35.27 -23.48 8.50
N VAL A 551 -35.23 -24.80 8.56
CA VAL A 551 -34.06 -25.56 8.08
C VAL A 551 -34.04 -25.57 6.55
N GLY A 552 -32.93 -25.16 5.95
CA GLY A 552 -32.74 -25.17 4.49
C GLY A 552 -31.38 -24.60 4.07
N ASP A 553 -31.06 -24.76 2.79
CA ASP A 553 -29.81 -24.30 2.17
C ASP A 553 -30.02 -22.94 1.49
N MET A 554 -29.09 -21.99 1.67
CA MET A 554 -29.17 -20.67 1.03
C MET A 554 -29.12 -20.72 -0.50
N HIS A 555 -28.65 -21.83 -1.07
CA HIS A 555 -28.55 -22.04 -2.52
C HIS A 555 -29.81 -22.71 -3.11
N ASP A 556 -30.78 -23.09 -2.28
CA ASP A 556 -32.07 -23.67 -2.67
C ASP A 556 -33.10 -23.38 -1.58
N MET A 557 -33.51 -22.11 -1.50
CA MET A 557 -34.31 -21.63 -0.39
C MET A 557 -35.74 -22.16 -0.49
N PRO A 558 -36.32 -22.74 0.59
CA PRO A 558 -37.65 -23.36 0.58
C PRO A 558 -38.79 -22.33 0.69
N PHE A 559 -38.65 -21.21 -0.03
CA PHE A 559 -39.57 -20.09 -0.05
C PHE A 559 -40.02 -19.78 -1.48
N GLU A 560 -41.24 -19.28 -1.60
CA GLU A 560 -41.81 -18.86 -2.87
C GLU A 560 -41.09 -17.61 -3.42
N ASP A 561 -41.20 -17.42 -4.73
CA ASP A 561 -40.70 -16.22 -5.39
C ASP A 561 -41.41 -14.97 -4.84
N ASN A 562 -40.68 -13.86 -4.72
CA ASN A 562 -41.23 -12.57 -4.28
C ASN A 562 -41.90 -12.58 -2.88
N HIS A 563 -41.43 -13.42 -1.97
CA HIS A 563 -41.99 -13.58 -0.64
C HIS A 563 -41.54 -12.52 0.37
N PHE A 564 -40.27 -12.11 0.34
CA PHE A 564 -39.68 -11.26 1.37
C PHE A 564 -39.53 -9.79 0.96
N GLY A 565 -39.77 -8.88 1.92
CA GLY A 565 -39.47 -7.46 1.78
C GLY A 565 -38.03 -7.10 2.09
N LEU A 566 -37.38 -7.90 2.95
CA LEU A 566 -35.99 -7.71 3.35
C LEU A 566 -35.32 -9.07 3.57
N ILE A 567 -34.10 -9.21 3.05
CA ILE A 567 -33.16 -10.27 3.40
C ILE A 567 -31.97 -9.63 4.10
N TYR A 568 -31.61 -10.17 5.26
CA TYR A 568 -30.40 -9.83 5.99
C TYR A 568 -29.49 -11.06 6.04
N GLN A 569 -28.19 -10.85 5.92
CA GLN A 569 -27.21 -11.85 6.32
C GLN A 569 -26.01 -11.16 6.95
N ARG A 570 -25.40 -11.84 7.92
CA ARG A 570 -24.15 -11.41 8.53
C ARG A 570 -23.15 -12.56 8.54
N ASN A 571 -22.00 -12.35 7.89
CA ASN A 571 -20.88 -13.29 7.84
C ASN A 571 -21.30 -14.73 7.51
N THR A 572 -22.25 -14.86 6.58
CA THR A 572 -22.81 -16.15 6.16
C THR A 572 -22.47 -16.44 4.70
N PHE A 573 -22.39 -15.41 3.85
CA PHE A 573 -22.00 -15.57 2.44
C PHE A 573 -20.57 -16.08 2.25
N ASN A 574 -19.67 -15.85 3.21
CA ASN A 574 -18.36 -16.50 3.21
C ASN A 574 -18.41 -18.04 3.35
N LYS A 575 -19.55 -18.62 3.77
CA LYS A 575 -19.77 -20.07 3.87
C LYS A 575 -20.36 -20.68 2.60
N SER A 576 -20.83 -19.83 1.69
CA SER A 576 -21.43 -20.25 0.43
C SER A 576 -20.42 -20.99 -0.43
N TYR A 577 -20.81 -22.17 -0.94
CA TYR A 577 -20.03 -22.86 -1.97
C TYR A 577 -20.24 -22.23 -3.35
N ASP A 578 -21.41 -21.64 -3.60
CA ASP A 578 -21.72 -20.89 -4.83
C ASP A 578 -22.45 -19.57 -4.51
N ILE A 579 -21.68 -18.51 -4.26
CA ILE A 579 -22.25 -17.22 -3.83
C ILE A 579 -23.14 -16.59 -4.90
N ARG A 580 -22.91 -16.91 -6.17
CA ARG A 580 -23.74 -16.43 -7.28
C ARG A 580 -25.13 -17.03 -7.18
N LYS A 581 -25.20 -18.35 -7.02
CA LYS A 581 -26.47 -19.05 -6.80
C LYS A 581 -27.19 -18.59 -5.53
N ALA A 582 -26.46 -18.37 -4.43
CA ALA A 582 -27.06 -17.85 -3.20
C ALA A 582 -27.64 -16.43 -3.38
N LEU A 583 -26.96 -15.56 -4.13
CA LEU A 583 -27.48 -14.23 -4.48
C LEU A 583 -28.65 -14.30 -5.45
N ASP A 584 -28.63 -15.20 -6.43
CA ASP A 584 -29.75 -15.43 -7.36
C ASP A 584 -30.99 -15.89 -6.59
N GLU A 585 -30.83 -16.77 -5.60
CA GLU A 585 -31.90 -17.18 -4.69
C GLU A 585 -32.41 -16.02 -3.84
N CYS A 586 -31.52 -15.16 -3.33
CA CYS A 586 -31.92 -13.94 -2.63
C CYS A 586 -32.77 -13.04 -3.54
N VAL A 587 -32.34 -12.82 -4.79
CA VAL A 587 -33.11 -12.07 -5.78
C VAL A 587 -34.45 -12.75 -6.02
N ARG A 588 -34.48 -14.07 -6.25
CA ARG A 588 -35.72 -14.83 -6.50
C ARG A 588 -36.76 -14.65 -5.40
N VAL A 589 -36.37 -14.80 -4.14
CA VAL A 589 -37.31 -14.74 -3.00
C VAL A 589 -37.60 -13.31 -2.52
N LEU A 590 -36.78 -12.31 -2.86
CA LEU A 590 -37.12 -10.90 -2.64
C LEU A 590 -38.25 -10.45 -3.57
N ARG A 591 -39.22 -9.70 -3.08
CA ARG A 591 -40.21 -9.05 -3.95
C ARG A 591 -39.59 -7.88 -4.74
N PRO A 592 -40.26 -7.37 -5.80
CA PRO A 592 -39.87 -6.11 -6.41
C PRO A 592 -39.83 -4.98 -5.38
N GLY A 593 -38.72 -4.24 -5.35
CA GLY A 593 -38.43 -3.20 -4.37
C GLY A 593 -37.98 -3.70 -3.00
N GLY A 594 -37.82 -5.02 -2.82
CA GLY A 594 -37.26 -5.59 -1.60
C GLY A 594 -35.78 -5.27 -1.42
N ILE A 595 -35.27 -5.40 -0.19
CA ILE A 595 -33.91 -4.97 0.19
C ILE A 595 -33.05 -6.17 0.56
N LEU A 596 -31.90 -6.32 -0.08
CA LEU A 596 -30.83 -7.25 0.33
C LEU A 596 -29.81 -6.49 1.18
N VAL A 597 -29.53 -6.98 2.39
CA VAL A 597 -28.51 -6.45 3.29
C VAL A 597 -27.42 -7.50 3.52
N SER A 598 -26.17 -7.09 3.35
CA SER A 598 -24.97 -7.92 3.51
C SER A 598 -23.99 -7.23 4.45
N ASP A 599 -23.59 -7.91 5.52
CA ASP A 599 -22.55 -7.48 6.47
C ASP A 599 -21.48 -8.57 6.57
N ASP A 600 -20.33 -8.36 5.92
CA ASP A 600 -19.33 -9.41 5.71
C ASP A 600 -17.89 -8.99 6.06
N CYS A 601 -17.11 -10.03 6.36
CA CYS A 601 -15.65 -9.97 6.37
C CYS A 601 -15.14 -10.23 4.96
N LEU A 602 -14.43 -9.28 4.37
CA LEU A 602 -13.96 -9.31 2.99
C LEU A 602 -12.42 -9.40 2.94
N ALA A 603 -11.91 -9.84 1.79
CA ALA A 603 -10.48 -9.90 1.50
C ALA A 603 -9.66 -10.65 2.55
N TYR A 604 -9.95 -11.94 2.77
CA TYR A 604 -9.19 -12.80 3.67
C TYR A 604 -7.68 -12.78 3.38
N THR A 605 -6.91 -12.60 4.45
CA THR A 605 -5.45 -12.44 4.38
C THR A 605 -4.79 -13.74 3.90
N ASP A 606 -5.31 -14.87 4.38
CA ASP A 606 -4.78 -16.22 4.10
C ASP A 606 -5.65 -17.06 3.14
N GLY A 607 -6.68 -16.45 2.52
CA GLY A 607 -7.53 -17.12 1.52
C GLY A 607 -8.68 -17.96 2.08
N VAL A 608 -9.28 -18.80 1.22
CA VAL A 608 -10.49 -19.60 1.52
C VAL A 608 -10.17 -20.98 2.11
N SER A 609 -11.13 -21.54 2.84
CA SER A 609 -11.05 -22.87 3.48
C SER A 609 -12.33 -23.68 3.26
N GLU A 610 -12.34 -24.91 3.74
CA GLU A 610 -13.49 -25.81 3.70
C GLU A 610 -14.71 -25.23 4.43
N ILE A 611 -14.47 -24.40 5.45
CA ILE A 611 -15.51 -23.68 6.20
C ILE A 611 -15.76 -22.30 5.59
N ALA A 612 -14.72 -21.50 5.39
CA ALA A 612 -14.81 -20.17 4.78
C ALA A 612 -14.59 -20.28 3.27
N ARG A 613 -15.59 -20.82 2.57
CA ARG A 613 -15.52 -21.27 1.18
C ARG A 613 -15.50 -20.15 0.15
N THR A 614 -16.01 -18.98 0.50
CA THR A 614 -16.06 -17.81 -0.38
C THR A 614 -15.35 -16.63 0.27
N ASN A 615 -14.54 -15.92 -0.53
CA ASN A 615 -13.87 -14.68 -0.15
C ASN A 615 -14.14 -13.63 -1.23
N VAL A 616 -15.10 -12.74 -0.95
CA VAL A 616 -15.33 -11.55 -1.76
C VAL A 616 -14.28 -10.51 -1.38
N THR A 617 -13.57 -9.95 -2.35
CA THR A 617 -12.46 -9.02 -2.05
C THR A 617 -12.93 -7.58 -1.82
N ARG A 618 -14.06 -7.18 -2.43
CA ARG A 618 -14.68 -5.85 -2.33
C ARG A 618 -16.20 -5.92 -2.42
N LEU A 619 -16.90 -5.03 -1.72
CA LEU A 619 -18.36 -4.86 -1.80
C LEU A 619 -18.84 -4.49 -3.20
N LYS A 620 -18.01 -3.78 -3.97
CA LYS A 620 -18.30 -3.42 -5.37
C LYS A 620 -18.72 -4.65 -6.18
N TRP A 621 -18.20 -5.83 -5.83
CA TRP A 621 -18.55 -7.07 -6.51
C TRP A 621 -20.05 -7.40 -6.40
N PHE A 622 -20.68 -7.22 -5.22
CA PHE A 622 -22.13 -7.47 -5.06
C PHE A 622 -22.96 -6.59 -5.99
N VAL A 623 -22.65 -5.29 -6.05
CA VAL A 623 -23.37 -4.33 -6.90
C VAL A 623 -23.18 -4.66 -8.38
N THR A 624 -21.97 -5.08 -8.76
CA THR A 624 -21.65 -5.40 -10.15
C THR A 624 -22.30 -6.70 -10.59
N TYR A 625 -22.25 -7.74 -9.75
CA TYR A 625 -22.92 -9.01 -10.02
C TYR A 625 -24.44 -8.82 -10.14
N LEU A 626 -25.03 -8.02 -9.25
CA LEU A 626 -26.47 -7.75 -9.22
C LEU A 626 -26.91 -6.59 -10.12
N GLN A 627 -26.05 -6.04 -10.98
CA GLN A 627 -26.31 -4.78 -11.69
C GLN A 627 -27.66 -4.72 -12.42
N ASP A 628 -28.10 -5.84 -13.00
CA ASP A 628 -29.37 -5.92 -13.72
C ASP A 628 -30.57 -5.85 -12.77
N TYR A 629 -30.38 -6.28 -11.53
CA TYR A 629 -31.35 -6.30 -10.44
C TYR A 629 -31.23 -5.11 -9.48
N VAL A 630 -30.23 -4.23 -9.61
CA VAL A 630 -30.12 -3.06 -8.72
C VAL A 630 -31.07 -1.94 -9.14
N ASP A 631 -32.01 -1.59 -8.26
CA ASP A 631 -32.80 -0.34 -8.33
C ASP A 631 -31.98 0.80 -7.73
N GLU A 632 -31.55 0.62 -6.48
CA GLU A 632 -30.85 1.64 -5.68
C GLU A 632 -29.89 0.99 -4.69
N VAL A 633 -28.69 1.57 -4.53
CA VAL A 633 -27.78 1.21 -3.43
C VAL A 633 -28.08 2.12 -2.24
N LEU A 634 -28.80 1.58 -1.26
CA LEU A 634 -29.29 2.33 -0.08
C LEU A 634 -28.19 2.60 0.95
N TYR A 635 -27.19 1.73 1.00
CA TYR A 635 -26.04 1.87 1.88
C TYR A 635 -24.83 1.14 1.27
N PHE A 636 -23.65 1.74 1.39
CA PHE A 636 -22.39 1.16 0.94
C PHE A 636 -21.28 1.69 1.84
N HIS A 637 -20.61 0.79 2.56
CA HIS A 637 -19.53 1.14 3.46
C HIS A 637 -18.48 0.05 3.48
N GLU A 638 -17.25 0.42 3.12
CA GLU A 638 -16.06 -0.38 3.38
C GLU A 638 -15.19 0.32 4.42
N ASP A 639 -14.58 -0.45 5.31
CA ASP A 639 -13.57 0.03 6.25
C ASP A 639 -12.44 -0.99 6.39
N ILE A 640 -11.27 -0.53 6.84
CA ILE A 640 -10.09 -1.36 7.10
C ILE A 640 -9.99 -1.59 8.61
N PRO A 641 -10.41 -2.77 9.11
CA PRO A 641 -10.37 -3.04 10.54
C PRO A 641 -8.96 -3.34 11.02
N ASN A 642 -8.77 -3.28 12.34
CA ASN A 642 -7.61 -3.87 12.99
C ASN A 642 -7.83 -5.39 13.18
N SER A 643 -7.70 -6.16 12.09
CA SER A 643 -7.85 -7.63 12.10
C SER A 643 -6.73 -8.32 11.33
N ASP A 644 -6.31 -9.49 11.83
CA ASP A 644 -5.22 -10.27 11.24
C ASP A 644 -5.70 -11.25 10.15
N TRP A 645 -7.00 -11.56 10.10
CA TRP A 645 -7.54 -12.63 9.24
C TRP A 645 -8.35 -12.12 8.05
N PHE A 646 -8.63 -10.81 7.96
CA PHE A 646 -9.33 -10.20 6.84
C PHE A 646 -9.00 -8.71 6.75
N ASN A 647 -9.00 -8.15 5.54
CA ASN A 647 -8.50 -6.79 5.30
C ASN A 647 -9.60 -5.72 5.21
N VAL A 648 -10.85 -6.12 4.99
CA VAL A 648 -11.95 -5.18 4.72
C VAL A 648 -13.21 -5.63 5.44
N ILE A 649 -13.89 -4.73 6.15
CA ILE A 649 -15.30 -4.94 6.53
C ILE A 649 -16.16 -4.35 5.43
N GLY A 650 -17.14 -5.10 4.96
CA GLY A 650 -18.10 -4.64 3.96
C GLY A 650 -19.52 -4.67 4.47
N GLN A 651 -20.20 -3.52 4.41
CA GLN A 651 -21.62 -3.37 4.65
C GLN A 651 -22.32 -2.76 3.42
N VAL A 652 -23.28 -3.49 2.85
CA VAL A 652 -24.07 -3.01 1.71
C VAL A 652 -25.56 -3.30 1.89
N ALA A 653 -26.40 -2.37 1.45
CA ALA A 653 -27.83 -2.57 1.30
C ALA A 653 -28.26 -2.19 -0.12
N ILE A 654 -28.87 -3.15 -0.82
CA ILE A 654 -29.25 -3.03 -2.23
C ILE A 654 -30.76 -3.22 -2.33
N LYS A 655 -31.45 -2.24 -2.91
CA LYS A 655 -32.85 -2.35 -3.28
C LYS A 655 -32.95 -3.01 -4.65
N ILE A 656 -33.76 -4.06 -4.74
CA ILE A 656 -33.86 -4.91 -5.92
C ILE A 656 -35.00 -4.47 -6.84
N ARG A 657 -34.70 -4.30 -8.14
CA ARG A 657 -35.68 -4.23 -9.23
C ARG A 657 -35.82 -5.61 -9.87
N LYS A 658 -37.02 -5.91 -10.36
CA LYS A 658 -37.35 -7.14 -11.10
C LYS A 658 -38.13 -6.80 -12.35
#